data_AF-A0A942S7E9-F1
#
_entry.id   AF-A0A942S7E9-F1
#
_cell.length_a   1.000
_cell.length_b   1.000
_cell.length_c   1.000
_cell.angle_alpha   90.00
_cell.angle_beta   90.00
_cell.angle_gamma   90.00
#
_symmetry.space_group_name_H-M   'P 1'
#
loop_
_entity.id
_entity.type
_entity.pdbx_description
1 polymer ?
#
loop_
_entity_poly.entity_id
_entity_poly.type
_entity_poly.pdbx_seq_one_letter_code
_entity_poly.pdbx_strand_id
1 'polypeptide(L)'
;AVKAIFEDSKGNIFIGTYGNGMSMIRSGEKSLRQFIHEQGKPNQLSQNDVWSFAEDDKGNIWVGTLNGGLNLFNPDKLTFEKINFLTNKERKQINNILSIQYDPQLETLWIGSIKGLYAITDLFGQPKLESIFEEKINQLHGAEIKSLTIDSENNIWIGTRGQGAIRYNPNKKEFISLTEENGLISNSIASIVEDDSKIIWIASSKGLSRFDPKTKRISSYQTDEGLLVKEYLSEAYAKLSSGEIIFGGVYGIDLINPSLIKESTIIPPLYFTKLSVMNKEIIPGREQSPIKTDIAFVDSIRLKHSENIISLEFIALNYQNPVKNKYAYKLEGFDEKWNFIGDQRQVTFTNLDPGSYVLHIMASSEDSIWDESGAKLVIIVTPPWWKTELARFLFALSFITLLVAFYIRKNSIHIKRRRALEKEVYERTHELQNEKIVVENQNKELLKIKERLIDQNNKISKQKDDIKEISEKLHLADQQKLNFFTNISHEIRTPLTLMISPLARLIKKYGDTDEHLNNQLNLIQRNQLNLLELVNQLLDFHKIENQRLKLRAFPHDILIILKEIKSAYNDQAASRNIDFSISVKDELPEIWVDIEKLKKIVNNLLSNAFKFTSNNEKIEIILSRSVLNEMSAVCIEVKDTGTGIPSDKLPYVFDRFFQTEEAQKSGLSGTGIGLTIAKKMAELHHGNLTVENNTEKGSSFRLFLPIGNKHLENEEILLQLPAANDVNLSGHFFKEHLPQKNYSVSKTKENQKPKLLVVEDNDELREYIKTCLIQDFTVYEADNGETGLNKAITYLPDLIISDVLMPKMDGLQMLAQIKKDNRTSHIPVILLTARSLSQHKVEGLETGADDYLLKPFDFDELIARVDNLLKSRRIIRDKFKINPSVIPDNLLLTGYDEDFMAKINTILELNFTNENFNVTSLVDELLISRSQLHIKLKEIAGVSASEYLRSFRLKKAAIFLSQEKATVSEIAFRTGFNDTTYFIRCFKQQFGVTPGEYSGQITE
;
A
#
# COMPACT_ATOMS: atom_id res chain seq x y z
N ALA A 1 24.23 -3.16 14.15
CA ALA A 1 23.48 -4.34 13.65
C ALA A 1 24.47 -5.36 13.11
N VAL A 2 24.27 -6.64 13.37
CA VAL A 2 25.03 -7.73 12.73
C VAL A 2 24.53 -7.87 11.28
N LYS A 3 25.46 -8.04 10.34
CA LYS A 3 25.17 -8.14 8.90
C LYS A 3 25.52 -9.51 8.33
N ALA A 4 26.56 -10.16 8.85
CA ALA A 4 26.94 -11.50 8.47
C ALA A 4 27.53 -12.25 9.66
N ILE A 5 27.31 -13.56 9.68
CA ILE A 5 27.97 -14.51 10.58
C ILE A 5 28.52 -15.62 9.69
N PHE A 6 29.77 -15.99 9.90
CA PHE A 6 30.44 -17.02 9.11
C PHE A 6 31.29 -17.89 10.02
N GLU A 7 31.24 -19.20 9.84
CA GLU A 7 32.09 -20.18 10.52
C GLU A 7 33.12 -20.70 9.52
N ASP A 8 34.42 -20.61 9.85
CA ASP A 8 35.48 -21.18 9.02
C ASP A 8 35.66 -22.68 9.26
N SER A 9 36.47 -23.33 8.42
CA SER A 9 36.83 -24.73 8.50
C SER A 9 37.52 -25.14 9.82
N LYS A 10 38.02 -24.18 10.59
CA LYS A 10 38.66 -24.36 11.91
C LYS A 10 37.68 -24.16 13.08
N GLY A 11 36.40 -23.86 12.81
CA GLY A 11 35.37 -23.60 13.80
C GLY A 11 35.47 -22.22 14.48
N ASN A 12 36.18 -21.27 13.86
CA ASN A 12 36.18 -19.88 14.30
C ASN A 12 34.96 -19.16 13.75
N ILE A 13 34.34 -18.32 14.58
CA ILE A 13 33.16 -17.54 14.21
C ILE A 13 33.56 -16.11 13.89
N PHE A 14 33.22 -15.66 12.69
CA PHE A 14 33.39 -14.30 12.21
C PHE A 14 32.04 -13.57 12.21
N ILE A 15 32.03 -12.36 12.72
CA ILE A 15 30.83 -11.52 12.85
C ILE A 15 31.09 -10.18 12.16
N GLY A 16 30.36 -9.92 11.08
CA GLY A 16 30.38 -8.66 10.35
C GLY A 16 29.29 -7.73 10.88
N THR A 17 29.62 -6.45 11.06
CA THR A 17 28.68 -5.46 11.59
C THR A 17 28.58 -4.23 10.71
N TYR A 18 27.45 -3.53 10.80
CA TYR A 18 27.30 -2.18 10.27
C TYR A 18 27.89 -1.18 11.27
N GLY A 19 28.93 -0.45 10.86
CA GLY A 19 29.60 0.62 11.62
C GLY A 19 30.68 0.18 12.62
N ASN A 20 30.72 -1.09 13.04
CA ASN A 20 31.60 -1.57 14.13
C ASN A 20 32.65 -2.61 13.69
N GLY A 21 32.88 -2.75 12.38
CA GLY A 21 33.91 -3.61 11.82
C GLY A 21 33.60 -5.10 11.92
N MET A 22 34.67 -5.89 12.05
CA MET A 22 34.63 -7.35 12.14
C MET A 22 34.93 -7.79 13.56
N SER A 23 34.27 -8.83 14.04
CA SER A 23 34.65 -9.52 15.27
C SER A 23 34.94 -10.99 14.99
N MET A 24 35.83 -11.60 15.74
CA MET A 24 36.20 -13.01 15.65
C MET A 24 36.13 -13.66 17.03
N ILE A 25 35.59 -14.87 17.07
CA ILE A 25 35.64 -15.76 18.22
C ILE A 25 36.40 -17.00 17.78
N ARG A 26 37.52 -17.32 18.44
CA ARG A 26 38.26 -18.54 18.13
C ARG A 26 37.54 -19.76 18.68
N SER A 27 37.68 -20.90 17.98
CA SER A 27 37.12 -22.17 18.43
C SER A 27 37.56 -22.48 19.87
N GLY A 28 36.60 -22.73 20.76
CA GLY A 28 36.83 -23.00 22.19
C GLY A 28 37.10 -21.77 23.07
N GLU A 29 37.27 -20.57 22.50
CA GLU A 29 37.39 -19.33 23.25
C GLU A 29 36.01 -18.68 23.49
N LYS A 30 35.84 -18.00 24.63
CA LYS A 30 34.66 -17.17 24.91
C LYS A 30 34.90 -15.68 24.67
N SER A 31 36.16 -15.31 24.43
CA SER A 31 36.56 -13.92 24.18
C SER A 31 36.32 -13.53 22.74
N LEU A 32 35.61 -12.41 22.56
CA LEU A 32 35.40 -11.80 21.27
C LEU A 32 36.53 -10.80 20.97
N ARG A 33 37.19 -10.97 19.83
CA ARG A 33 38.24 -10.06 19.35
C ARG A 33 37.68 -9.17 18.25
N GLN A 34 37.74 -7.86 18.44
CA GLN A 34 37.21 -6.89 17.49
C GLN A 34 38.33 -6.28 16.63
N PHE A 35 38.01 -6.06 15.35
CA PHE A 35 38.85 -5.43 14.34
C PHE A 35 38.08 -4.24 13.75
N ILE A 36 38.57 -3.03 14.01
CA ILE A 36 38.01 -1.77 13.55
C ILE A 36 39.04 -1.09 12.64
N HIS A 37 38.55 -0.47 11.57
CA HIS A 37 39.32 0.40 10.71
C HIS A 37 39.79 1.65 11.46
N GLU A 38 41.10 1.88 11.49
CA GLU A 38 41.70 3.14 11.92
C GLU A 38 42.49 3.79 10.77
N GLN A 39 42.25 5.07 10.56
CA GLN A 39 42.86 5.80 9.44
C GLN A 39 44.39 5.85 9.56
N GLY A 40 45.09 5.43 8.51
CA GLY A 40 46.55 5.54 8.40
C GLY A 40 47.36 4.36 8.94
N LYS A 41 46.73 3.31 9.47
CA LYS A 41 47.43 2.08 9.90
C LYS A 41 47.46 1.03 8.78
N PRO A 42 48.63 0.52 8.38
CA PRO A 42 48.72 -0.59 7.43
C PRO A 42 48.20 -1.89 8.06
N ASN A 43 47.85 -2.86 7.21
CA ASN A 43 47.42 -4.21 7.60
C ASN A 43 46.13 -4.30 8.42
N GLN A 44 45.27 -3.29 8.33
CA GLN A 44 43.96 -3.23 9.00
C GLN A 44 42.80 -3.33 8.00
N LEU A 45 41.63 -3.64 8.54
CA LEU A 45 40.35 -3.65 7.80
C LEU A 45 40.16 -2.32 7.05
N SER A 46 39.73 -2.36 5.79
CA SER A 46 39.63 -1.15 4.97
C SER A 46 38.47 -0.21 5.32
N GLN A 47 37.36 -0.74 5.87
CA GLN A 47 36.16 -0.01 6.32
C GLN A 47 35.40 -0.81 7.38
N ASN A 48 34.59 -0.12 8.19
CA ASN A 48 33.86 -0.73 9.31
C ASN A 48 32.51 -1.38 8.95
N ASP A 49 32.05 -1.26 7.71
CA ASP A 49 30.79 -1.86 7.26
C ASP A 49 31.08 -3.21 6.60
N VAL A 50 31.07 -4.29 7.39
CA VAL A 50 31.37 -5.65 6.93
C VAL A 50 30.08 -6.41 6.63
N TRP A 51 29.92 -6.87 5.39
CA TRP A 51 28.66 -7.44 4.88
C TRP A 51 28.72 -8.91 4.51
N SER A 52 29.89 -9.45 4.18
CA SER A 52 30.02 -10.84 3.73
C SER A 52 31.41 -11.41 3.98
N PHE A 53 31.46 -12.73 4.06
CA PHE A 53 32.68 -13.52 4.26
C PHE A 53 32.70 -14.71 3.30
N ALA A 54 33.90 -15.15 2.93
CA ALA A 54 34.13 -16.45 2.31
C ALA A 54 35.50 -16.99 2.72
N GLU A 55 35.67 -18.29 2.80
CA GLU A 55 36.96 -18.95 3.03
C GLU A 55 37.49 -19.54 1.73
N ASP A 56 38.78 -19.40 1.47
CA ASP A 56 39.46 -20.05 0.35
C ASP A 56 40.14 -21.37 0.77
N ASP A 57 40.60 -22.16 -0.21
CA ASP A 57 41.27 -23.45 0.03
C ASP A 57 42.57 -23.34 0.86
N LYS A 58 43.11 -22.14 1.06
CA LYS A 58 44.30 -21.88 1.88
C LYS A 58 43.94 -21.45 3.31
N GLY A 59 42.65 -21.39 3.65
CA GLY A 59 42.15 -20.96 4.95
C GLY A 59 42.27 -19.45 5.19
N ASN A 60 42.38 -18.65 4.13
CA ASN A 60 42.25 -17.19 4.26
C ASN A 60 40.78 -16.80 4.19
N ILE A 61 40.44 -15.72 4.89
CA ILE A 61 39.06 -15.22 4.94
C ILE A 61 38.94 -13.97 4.07
N TRP A 62 38.15 -14.07 3.02
CA TRP A 62 37.75 -12.95 2.18
C TRP A 62 36.65 -12.17 2.88
N VAL A 63 36.82 -10.86 3.02
CA VAL A 63 35.92 -9.97 3.75
C VAL A 63 35.41 -8.88 2.82
N GLY A 64 34.10 -8.91 2.56
CA GLY A 64 33.38 -7.93 1.76
C GLY A 64 32.95 -6.74 2.59
N THR A 65 33.33 -5.53 2.16
CA THR A 65 32.94 -4.29 2.85
C THR A 65 32.16 -3.34 1.96
N LEU A 66 31.22 -2.62 2.57
CA LEU A 66 30.56 -1.49 1.94
C LEU A 66 31.53 -0.31 1.90
N ASN A 67 31.69 0.31 0.73
CA ASN A 67 32.66 1.38 0.43
C ASN A 67 34.16 1.04 0.60
N GLY A 68 34.54 -0.02 1.30
CA GLY A 68 35.94 -0.41 1.52
C GLY A 68 36.48 -1.46 0.54
N GLY A 69 35.60 -2.12 -0.20
CA GLY A 69 35.93 -3.17 -1.15
C GLY A 69 36.31 -4.50 -0.48
N LEU A 70 37.17 -5.26 -1.16
CA LEU A 70 37.56 -6.61 -0.77
C LEU A 70 38.81 -6.61 0.12
N ASN A 71 38.77 -7.32 1.23
CA ASN A 71 39.92 -7.54 2.09
C ASN A 71 40.22 -9.04 2.21
N LEU A 72 41.48 -9.39 2.31
CA LEU A 72 41.95 -10.73 2.65
C LEU A 72 42.44 -10.72 4.10
N PHE A 73 41.78 -11.46 4.96
CA PHE A 73 42.14 -11.61 6.37
C PHE A 73 42.88 -12.92 6.59
N ASN A 74 44.06 -12.83 7.18
CA ASN A 74 44.82 -13.99 7.61
C ASN A 74 44.55 -14.28 9.10
N PRO A 75 43.85 -15.38 9.45
CA PRO A 75 43.45 -15.66 10.83
C PRO A 75 44.61 -16.02 11.77
N ASP A 76 45.75 -16.44 11.23
CA ASP A 76 46.93 -16.80 12.02
C ASP A 76 47.75 -15.56 12.39
N LYS A 77 47.92 -14.62 11.44
CA LYS A 77 48.66 -13.36 11.61
C LYS A 77 47.80 -12.21 12.13
N LEU A 78 46.47 -12.33 12.02
CA LEU A 78 45.50 -11.30 12.40
C LEU A 78 45.68 -9.98 11.64
N THR A 79 46.04 -10.09 10.36
CA THR A 79 46.31 -8.96 9.47
C THR A 79 45.35 -8.97 8.28
N PHE A 80 45.01 -7.77 7.81
CA PHE A 80 44.19 -7.58 6.60
C PHE A 80 45.04 -7.07 5.45
N GLU A 81 44.82 -7.59 4.26
CA GLU A 81 45.35 -7.05 3.02
C GLU A 81 44.19 -6.55 2.16
N LYS A 82 44.23 -5.27 1.77
CA LYS A 82 43.22 -4.72 0.85
C LYS A 82 43.55 -5.17 -0.57
N ILE A 83 42.67 -5.93 -1.19
CA ILE A 83 42.88 -6.49 -2.52
C ILE A 83 42.43 -5.49 -3.57
N ASN A 84 43.34 -5.15 -4.48
CA ASN A 84 43.07 -4.31 -5.64
C ASN A 84 43.53 -5.07 -6.88
N PHE A 85 42.72 -5.08 -7.93
CA PHE A 85 43.04 -5.79 -9.16
C PHE A 85 43.67 -4.85 -10.18
N LEU A 86 44.72 -5.32 -10.84
CA LEU A 86 45.35 -4.65 -11.98
C LEU A 86 44.85 -5.34 -13.24
N THR A 87 43.88 -4.74 -13.91
CA THR A 87 43.46 -5.17 -15.26
C THR A 87 43.87 -4.08 -16.21
N ASN A 88 44.78 -4.39 -17.14
CA ASN A 88 45.39 -3.44 -18.05
C ASN A 88 45.71 -2.11 -17.34
N LYS A 89 46.82 -2.05 -16.57
CA LYS A 89 47.41 -0.93 -15.79
C LYS A 89 46.50 0.06 -15.02
N GLU A 90 45.19 -0.11 -15.04
CA GLU A 90 44.24 0.54 -14.14
C GLU A 90 44.02 -0.34 -12.90
N ARG A 91 44.16 0.28 -11.72
CA ARG A 91 43.72 -0.34 -10.47
C ARG A 91 42.20 -0.29 -10.42
N LYS A 92 41.53 -1.39 -10.79
CA LYS A 92 40.10 -1.54 -10.56
C LYS A 92 39.86 -1.98 -9.12
N GLN A 93 39.06 -1.19 -8.42
CA GLN A 93 38.57 -1.51 -7.09
C GLN A 93 37.08 -1.85 -7.19
N ILE A 94 36.71 -3.05 -6.75
CA ILE A 94 35.32 -3.40 -6.51
C ILE A 94 34.96 -2.80 -5.15
N ASN A 95 34.01 -1.86 -5.15
CA ASN A 95 33.47 -1.26 -3.94
C ASN A 95 32.04 -1.74 -3.75
N ASN A 96 31.53 -1.60 -2.52
CA ASN A 96 30.15 -1.93 -2.18
C ASN A 96 29.82 -3.40 -2.42
N ILE A 97 30.64 -4.26 -1.81
CA ILE A 97 30.47 -5.71 -1.86
C ILE A 97 29.41 -6.09 -0.82
N LEU A 98 28.37 -6.77 -1.28
CA LEU A 98 27.25 -7.21 -0.45
C LEU A 98 27.32 -8.72 -0.17
N SER A 99 27.72 -9.52 -1.16
CA SER A 99 27.84 -10.98 -1.03
C SER A 99 29.11 -11.49 -1.70
N ILE A 100 29.70 -12.55 -1.17
CA ILE A 100 30.90 -13.21 -1.69
C ILE A 100 30.70 -14.72 -1.59
N GLN A 101 31.05 -15.45 -2.64
CA GLN A 101 31.10 -16.92 -2.65
C GLN A 101 32.38 -17.41 -3.30
N TYR A 102 33.04 -18.39 -2.69
CA TYR A 102 34.23 -19.04 -3.26
C TYR A 102 33.86 -20.36 -3.91
N ASP A 103 34.23 -20.52 -5.17
CA ASP A 103 34.11 -21.77 -5.92
C ASP A 103 35.48 -22.47 -5.96
N PRO A 104 35.68 -23.57 -5.21
CA PRO A 104 36.94 -24.30 -5.21
C PRO A 104 37.18 -25.08 -6.51
N GLN A 105 36.13 -25.48 -7.25
CA GLN A 105 36.30 -26.23 -8.49
C GLN A 105 36.82 -25.36 -9.63
N LEU A 106 36.35 -24.12 -9.68
CA LEU A 106 36.77 -23.13 -10.68
C LEU A 106 37.91 -22.22 -10.18
N GLU A 107 38.35 -22.39 -8.93
CA GLU A 107 39.28 -21.47 -8.25
C GLU A 107 38.86 -20.00 -8.43
N THR A 108 37.56 -19.74 -8.25
CA THR A 108 36.94 -18.46 -8.60
C THR A 108 36.21 -17.85 -7.41
N LEU A 109 36.48 -16.57 -7.12
CA LEU A 109 35.75 -15.81 -6.12
C LEU A 109 34.66 -14.96 -6.79
N TRP A 110 33.41 -15.29 -6.53
CA TRP A 110 32.24 -14.57 -7.01
C TRP A 110 31.87 -13.44 -6.06
N ILE A 111 31.64 -12.25 -6.61
CA ILE A 111 31.41 -11.04 -5.84
C ILE A 111 30.14 -10.36 -6.32
N GLY A 112 29.15 -10.29 -5.43
CA GLY A 112 27.93 -9.53 -5.60
C GLY A 112 28.12 -8.10 -5.07
N SER A 113 27.85 -7.12 -5.91
CA SER A 113 27.96 -5.70 -5.54
C SER A 113 26.69 -4.93 -5.91
N ILE A 114 26.63 -3.65 -5.53
CA ILE A 114 25.57 -2.75 -6.00
C ILE A 114 25.61 -2.47 -7.51
N LYS A 115 26.71 -2.80 -8.20
CA LYS A 115 26.91 -2.51 -9.63
C LYS A 115 26.78 -3.74 -10.53
N GLY A 116 26.53 -4.91 -9.94
CA GLY A 116 26.45 -6.18 -10.66
C GLY A 116 27.34 -7.26 -10.06
N LEU A 117 27.49 -8.34 -10.82
CA LEU A 117 28.26 -9.54 -10.50
C LEU A 117 29.67 -9.45 -11.08
N TYR A 118 30.66 -9.81 -10.26
CA TYR A 118 32.05 -9.93 -10.66
C TYR A 118 32.59 -11.32 -10.32
N ALA A 119 33.57 -11.77 -11.09
CA ALA A 119 34.33 -12.99 -10.83
C ALA A 119 35.82 -12.65 -10.76
N ILE A 120 36.52 -13.21 -9.77
CA ILE A 120 37.98 -13.21 -9.74
C ILE A 120 38.44 -14.63 -10.00
N THR A 121 39.02 -14.85 -11.16
CA THR A 121 39.56 -16.16 -11.59
C THR A 121 41.05 -16.22 -11.32
N ASP A 122 41.61 -17.45 -11.24
CA ASP A 122 43.05 -17.68 -11.03
C ASP A 122 43.56 -17.05 -9.72
N LEU A 123 42.80 -17.27 -8.63
CA LEU A 123 42.96 -16.61 -7.33
C LEU A 123 44.37 -16.76 -6.74
N PHE A 124 45.01 -17.90 -6.98
CA PHE A 124 46.33 -18.23 -6.45
C PHE A 124 47.46 -18.07 -7.47
N GLY A 125 47.13 -17.81 -8.74
CA GLY A 125 48.07 -17.51 -9.82
C GLY A 125 48.18 -16.01 -10.06
N GLN A 126 47.62 -15.53 -11.19
CA GLN A 126 47.45 -14.11 -11.50
C GLN A 126 45.96 -13.75 -11.47
N PRO A 127 45.44 -13.22 -10.34
CA PRO A 127 44.02 -12.96 -10.17
C PRO A 127 43.49 -12.01 -11.26
N LYS A 128 42.47 -12.47 -12.01
CA LYS A 128 41.82 -11.68 -13.06
C LYS A 128 40.41 -11.32 -12.66
N LEU A 129 40.12 -10.02 -12.67
CA LEU A 129 38.79 -9.50 -12.40
C LEU A 129 37.97 -9.41 -13.69
N GLU A 130 36.86 -10.14 -13.74
CA GLU A 130 35.89 -10.13 -14.84
C GLU A 130 34.53 -9.63 -14.35
N SER A 131 33.87 -8.78 -15.15
CA SER A 131 32.47 -8.37 -14.92
C SER A 131 31.55 -9.34 -15.65
N ILE A 132 30.55 -9.86 -14.98
CA ILE A 132 29.68 -10.92 -15.50
C ILE A 132 28.29 -10.33 -15.76
N PHE A 133 27.89 -10.30 -17.04
CA PHE A 133 26.59 -9.78 -17.46
C PHE A 133 26.20 -10.34 -18.85
N GLU A 134 24.91 -10.31 -19.17
CA GLU A 134 24.41 -10.71 -20.49
C GLU A 134 24.17 -9.48 -21.38
N GLU A 135 25.01 -9.28 -22.40
CA GLU A 135 24.93 -8.10 -23.30
C GLU A 135 23.59 -7.95 -24.02
N LYS A 136 22.95 -9.06 -24.41
CA LYS A 136 21.73 -9.03 -25.23
C LYS A 136 20.50 -8.48 -24.49
N ILE A 137 20.43 -8.69 -23.18
CA ILE A 137 19.26 -8.36 -22.34
C ILE A 137 19.67 -7.38 -21.21
N ASN A 138 20.95 -7.01 -21.15
CA ASN A 138 21.55 -6.18 -20.11
C ASN A 138 21.30 -6.71 -18.68
N GLN A 139 21.11 -8.02 -18.52
CA GLN A 139 20.93 -8.66 -17.21
C GLN A 139 22.20 -8.53 -16.38
N LEU A 140 22.04 -8.28 -15.07
CA LEU A 140 23.10 -8.03 -14.08
C LEU A 140 23.86 -6.71 -14.23
N HIS A 141 23.71 -5.99 -15.34
CA HIS A 141 24.36 -4.69 -15.51
C HIS A 141 23.66 -3.62 -14.66
N GLY A 142 24.36 -3.09 -13.65
CA GLY A 142 23.76 -2.13 -12.71
C GLY A 142 22.73 -2.73 -11.75
N ALA A 143 22.60 -4.06 -11.73
CA ALA A 143 21.74 -4.75 -10.78
C ALA A 143 22.42 -4.80 -9.40
N GLU A 144 21.70 -4.41 -8.35
CA GLU A 144 22.17 -4.60 -6.99
C GLU A 144 22.03 -6.08 -6.60
N ILE A 145 23.18 -6.75 -6.46
CA ILE A 145 23.26 -8.17 -6.11
C ILE A 145 23.24 -8.31 -4.59
N LYS A 146 22.15 -8.84 -4.06
CA LYS A 146 21.90 -8.99 -2.62
C LYS A 146 22.44 -10.30 -2.07
N SER A 147 22.39 -11.37 -2.86
CA SER A 147 22.85 -12.68 -2.44
C SER A 147 23.44 -13.51 -3.57
N LEU A 148 24.35 -14.40 -3.19
CA LEU A 148 25.00 -15.36 -4.07
C LEU A 148 25.05 -16.73 -3.42
N THR A 149 24.74 -17.75 -4.21
CA THR A 149 24.80 -19.16 -3.79
C THR A 149 25.24 -20.01 -4.95
N ILE A 150 26.14 -20.96 -4.68
CA ILE A 150 26.56 -21.97 -5.66
C ILE A 150 25.77 -23.24 -5.36
N ASP A 151 25.05 -23.77 -6.35
CA ASP A 151 24.33 -25.04 -6.21
C ASP A 151 25.24 -26.25 -6.46
N SER A 152 24.73 -27.44 -6.17
CA SER A 152 25.42 -28.72 -6.32
C SER A 152 25.79 -29.09 -7.76
N GLU A 153 25.29 -28.34 -8.74
CA GLU A 153 25.61 -28.47 -10.17
C GLU A 153 26.54 -27.35 -10.67
N ASN A 154 27.13 -26.58 -9.75
CA ASN A 154 27.99 -25.43 -10.00
C ASN A 154 27.32 -24.30 -10.80
N ASN A 155 25.99 -24.17 -10.70
CA ASN A 155 25.32 -22.95 -11.14
C ASN A 155 25.35 -21.92 -10.02
N ILE A 156 25.34 -20.67 -10.43
CA ILE A 156 25.38 -19.52 -9.54
C ILE A 156 23.99 -18.93 -9.51
N TRP A 157 23.39 -18.98 -8.33
CA TRP A 157 22.13 -18.35 -8.03
C TRP A 157 22.38 -16.96 -7.50
N ILE A 158 21.75 -15.99 -8.15
CA ILE A 158 21.99 -14.57 -7.96
C ILE A 158 20.67 -13.93 -7.52
N GLY A 159 20.59 -13.52 -6.26
CA GLY A 159 19.49 -12.75 -5.74
C GLY A 159 19.68 -11.27 -6.02
N THR A 160 18.74 -10.65 -6.71
CA THR A 160 18.80 -9.23 -7.07
C THR A 160 17.71 -8.43 -6.35
N ARG A 161 17.91 -7.12 -6.18
CA ARG A 161 16.89 -6.23 -5.59
C ARG A 161 15.63 -6.06 -6.44
N GLY A 162 15.66 -6.38 -7.73
CA GLY A 162 14.51 -6.11 -8.61
C GLY A 162 14.48 -6.82 -9.97
N GLN A 163 15.51 -7.56 -10.35
CA GLN A 163 15.54 -8.35 -11.58
C GLN A 163 15.15 -9.83 -11.34
N GLY A 164 14.61 -10.15 -10.15
CA GLY A 164 14.29 -11.52 -9.76
C GLY A 164 15.51 -12.34 -9.37
N ALA A 165 15.35 -13.66 -9.43
CA ALA A 165 16.42 -14.62 -9.17
C ALA A 165 17.03 -15.04 -10.50
N ILE A 166 18.35 -14.90 -10.64
CA ILE A 166 19.05 -15.22 -11.89
C ILE A 166 19.96 -16.42 -11.64
N ARG A 167 19.83 -17.46 -12.47
CA ARG A 167 20.73 -18.60 -12.50
C ARG A 167 21.73 -18.42 -13.62
N TYR A 168 23.01 -18.38 -13.29
CA TYR A 168 24.11 -18.33 -14.24
C TYR A 168 24.89 -19.64 -14.24
N ASN A 169 25.08 -20.24 -15.41
CA ASN A 169 25.95 -21.40 -15.59
C ASN A 169 27.30 -20.95 -16.17
N PRO A 170 28.41 -20.98 -15.40
CA PRO A 170 29.71 -20.51 -15.86
C PRO A 170 30.27 -21.28 -17.06
N ASN A 171 30.02 -22.60 -17.13
CA ASN A 171 30.52 -23.47 -18.20
C ASN A 171 29.85 -23.20 -19.54
N LYS A 172 28.53 -22.97 -19.54
CA LYS A 172 27.73 -22.68 -20.74
C LYS A 172 27.61 -21.20 -21.06
N LYS A 173 27.97 -20.32 -20.12
CA LYS A 173 27.70 -18.87 -20.15
C LYS A 173 26.23 -18.56 -20.40
N GLU A 174 25.35 -19.33 -19.75
CA GLU A 174 23.91 -19.27 -19.92
C GLU A 174 23.26 -18.61 -18.69
N PHE A 175 22.34 -17.68 -18.93
CA PHE A 175 21.53 -17.03 -17.90
C PHE A 175 20.07 -17.49 -18.00
N ILE A 176 19.46 -17.79 -16.85
CA ILE A 176 18.02 -18.02 -16.73
C ILE A 176 17.51 -17.08 -15.64
N SER A 177 16.64 -16.16 -16.01
CA SER A 177 15.94 -15.30 -15.05
C SER A 177 14.62 -15.93 -14.64
N LEU A 178 14.37 -15.94 -13.33
CA LEU A 178 13.08 -16.24 -12.72
C LEU A 178 12.52 -14.92 -12.19
N THR A 179 11.32 -14.55 -12.62
CA THR A 179 10.62 -13.33 -12.20
C THR A 179 9.20 -13.63 -11.73
N GLU A 180 8.46 -12.60 -11.29
CA GLU A 180 7.03 -12.69 -10.99
C GLU A 180 6.22 -13.27 -12.17
N GLU A 181 6.64 -13.04 -13.43
CA GLU A 181 5.99 -13.63 -14.62
C GLU A 181 6.16 -15.16 -14.69
N ASN A 182 7.22 -15.70 -14.09
CA ASN A 182 7.45 -17.14 -14.01
C ASN A 182 6.78 -17.79 -12.79
N GLY A 183 6.16 -17.00 -11.91
CA GLY A 183 5.51 -17.48 -10.68
C GLY A 183 6.27 -17.20 -9.38
N LEU A 184 7.39 -16.45 -9.42
CA LEU A 184 7.98 -15.94 -8.18
C LEU A 184 7.02 -15.01 -7.46
N ILE A 185 7.12 -14.99 -6.14
CA ILE A 185 6.29 -14.12 -5.32
C ILE A 185 6.74 -12.66 -5.37
N SER A 186 8.04 -12.40 -5.55
CA SER A 186 8.58 -11.07 -5.72
C SER A 186 9.90 -11.06 -6.50
N ASN A 187 10.15 -10.00 -7.25
CA ASN A 187 11.42 -9.75 -7.94
C ASN A 187 12.54 -9.22 -7.03
N SER A 188 12.24 -8.87 -5.78
CA SER A 188 13.23 -8.41 -4.79
C SER A 188 13.68 -9.58 -3.92
N ILE A 189 14.80 -10.18 -4.29
CA ILE A 189 15.34 -11.41 -3.70
C ILE A 189 16.34 -11.06 -2.59
N ALA A 190 16.09 -11.59 -1.40
CA ALA A 190 16.92 -11.42 -0.23
C ALA A 190 18.02 -12.49 -0.15
N SER A 191 17.64 -13.76 -0.22
CA SER A 191 18.56 -14.90 -0.15
C SER A 191 18.07 -16.07 -1.00
N ILE A 192 19.00 -16.94 -1.38
CA ILE A 192 18.72 -18.17 -2.13
C ILE A 192 19.48 -19.31 -1.45
N VAL A 193 18.92 -20.51 -1.42
CA VAL A 193 19.59 -21.69 -0.83
C VAL A 193 19.07 -22.97 -1.48
N GLU A 194 19.96 -23.95 -1.67
CA GLU A 194 19.62 -25.28 -2.19
C GLU A 194 19.39 -26.27 -1.04
N ASP A 195 18.26 -26.99 -1.07
CA ASP A 195 17.99 -28.08 -0.13
C ASP A 195 18.66 -29.41 -0.53
N ASP A 196 18.56 -30.44 0.31
CA ASP A 196 19.19 -31.74 0.04
C ASP A 196 18.58 -32.49 -1.16
N SER A 197 17.39 -32.08 -1.61
CA SER A 197 16.70 -32.62 -2.79
C SER A 197 17.02 -31.85 -4.07
N LYS A 198 17.95 -30.89 -4.01
CA LYS A 198 18.34 -29.97 -5.10
C LYS A 198 17.23 -29.00 -5.52
N ILE A 199 16.30 -28.72 -4.62
CA ILE A 199 15.26 -27.70 -4.82
C ILE A 199 15.80 -26.38 -4.30
N ILE A 200 15.49 -25.32 -5.03
CA ILE A 200 15.99 -23.98 -4.75
C ILE A 200 14.94 -23.20 -3.99
N TRP A 201 15.29 -22.77 -2.79
CA TRP A 201 14.47 -21.91 -1.95
C TRP A 201 14.93 -20.47 -2.10
N ILE A 202 13.99 -19.58 -2.38
CA ILE A 202 14.22 -18.19 -2.76
C ILE A 202 13.43 -17.32 -1.78
N ALA A 203 14.13 -16.63 -0.90
CA ALA A 203 13.52 -15.70 0.04
C ALA A 203 13.45 -14.29 -0.55
N SER A 204 12.31 -13.63 -0.40
CA SER A 204 12.03 -12.36 -1.05
C SER A 204 11.42 -11.34 -0.07
N SER A 205 11.10 -10.14 -0.57
CA SER A 205 10.42 -9.11 0.23
C SER A 205 8.92 -9.38 0.48
N LYS A 206 8.33 -10.42 -0.14
CA LYS A 206 6.91 -10.77 0.01
C LYS A 206 6.66 -12.18 0.55
N GLY A 207 7.69 -12.99 0.78
CA GLY A 207 7.57 -14.39 1.21
C GLY A 207 8.65 -15.30 0.62
N LEU A 208 8.41 -16.62 0.65
CA LEU A 208 9.31 -17.64 0.11
C LEU A 208 8.79 -18.19 -1.21
N SER A 209 9.69 -18.48 -2.15
CA SER A 209 9.40 -19.25 -3.35
C SER A 209 10.28 -20.50 -3.39
N ARG A 210 9.68 -21.64 -3.75
CA ARG A 210 10.34 -22.94 -3.94
C ARG A 210 10.35 -23.23 -5.44
N PHE A 211 11.54 -23.33 -6.01
CA PHE A 211 11.75 -23.63 -7.42
C PHE A 211 12.35 -25.02 -7.58
N ASP A 212 11.68 -25.86 -8.35
CA ASP A 212 12.19 -27.16 -8.78
C ASP A 212 12.89 -27.03 -10.15
N PRO A 213 14.23 -27.18 -10.23
CA PRO A 213 14.94 -27.08 -11.49
C PRO A 213 14.56 -28.16 -12.52
N LYS A 214 14.08 -29.34 -12.08
CA LYS A 214 13.74 -30.46 -12.97
C LYS A 214 12.40 -30.23 -13.67
N THR A 215 11.38 -29.82 -12.91
CA THR A 215 10.04 -29.54 -13.44
C THR A 215 9.86 -28.10 -13.92
N LYS A 216 10.80 -27.21 -13.57
CA LYS A 216 10.75 -25.76 -13.75
C LYS A 216 9.54 -25.10 -13.07
N ARG A 217 9.00 -25.74 -12.04
CA ARG A 217 7.83 -25.24 -11.30
C ARG A 217 8.26 -24.34 -10.15
N ILE A 218 7.48 -23.29 -9.92
CA ILE A 218 7.62 -22.39 -8.77
C ILE A 218 6.37 -22.50 -7.91
N SER A 219 6.55 -22.78 -6.62
CA SER A 219 5.51 -22.73 -5.60
C SER A 219 5.87 -21.62 -4.61
N SER A 220 4.94 -20.72 -4.31
CA SER A 220 5.19 -19.59 -3.41
C SER A 220 4.40 -19.73 -2.12
N TYR A 221 5.00 -19.27 -1.01
CA TYR A 221 4.48 -19.37 0.35
C TYR A 221 4.47 -17.98 1.01
N GLN A 222 3.37 -17.65 1.69
CA GLN A 222 3.13 -16.38 2.38
C GLN A 222 2.74 -16.57 3.84
N THR A 223 2.47 -15.46 4.53
CA THR A 223 2.09 -15.45 5.94
C THR A 223 0.74 -16.12 6.23
N ASP A 224 -0.16 -16.16 5.25
CA ASP A 224 -1.42 -16.91 5.30
C ASP A 224 -1.22 -18.44 5.21
N GLU A 225 -0.05 -18.88 4.76
CA GLU A 225 0.34 -20.30 4.66
C GLU A 225 1.21 -20.77 5.84
N GLY A 226 1.26 -19.98 6.91
CA GLY A 226 1.94 -20.34 8.16
C GLY A 226 3.35 -19.78 8.32
N LEU A 227 3.84 -18.97 7.37
CA LEU A 227 5.09 -18.21 7.56
C LEU A 227 4.87 -17.08 8.58
N LEU A 228 5.84 -16.90 9.48
CA LEU A 228 5.87 -15.76 10.39
C LEU A 228 6.45 -14.53 9.69
N VAL A 229 7.46 -14.72 8.84
CA VAL A 229 8.20 -13.63 8.20
C VAL A 229 7.54 -13.22 6.90
N LYS A 230 7.21 -11.92 6.79
CA LYS A 230 6.73 -11.32 5.54
C LYS A 230 7.86 -10.85 4.62
N GLU A 231 8.89 -10.25 5.21
CA GLU A 231 10.04 -9.67 4.50
C GLU A 231 11.34 -10.27 5.03
N TYR A 232 12.01 -11.04 4.18
CA TYR A 232 13.27 -11.69 4.51
C TYR A 232 14.46 -10.76 4.34
N LEU A 233 15.48 -10.95 5.19
CA LEU A 233 16.70 -10.15 5.17
C LEU A 233 17.77 -10.81 4.28
N SER A 234 18.58 -9.98 3.62
CA SER A 234 19.65 -10.48 2.74
C SER A 234 20.66 -11.31 3.52
N GLU A 235 21.06 -12.45 2.97
CA GLU A 235 22.02 -13.41 3.56
C GLU A 235 21.61 -13.93 4.96
N ALA A 236 20.35 -13.73 5.37
CA ALA A 236 19.84 -14.21 6.66
C ALA A 236 19.21 -15.59 6.50
N TYR A 237 20.02 -16.62 6.25
CA TYR A 237 19.57 -18.00 6.22
C TYR A 237 20.62 -18.95 6.81
N ALA A 238 20.19 -20.14 7.23
CA ALA A 238 21.09 -21.20 7.64
C ALA A 238 20.48 -22.56 7.30
N LYS A 239 21.24 -23.43 6.64
CA LYS A 239 20.86 -24.82 6.43
C LYS A 239 21.46 -25.66 7.56
N LEU A 240 20.61 -26.34 8.31
CA LEU A 240 21.01 -27.20 9.41
C LEU A 240 21.51 -28.55 8.90
N SER A 241 22.32 -29.24 9.71
CA SER A 241 22.79 -30.60 9.42
C SER A 241 21.66 -31.64 9.36
N SER A 242 20.50 -31.33 9.91
CA SER A 242 19.26 -32.11 9.80
C SER A 242 18.57 -31.99 8.43
N GLY A 243 18.99 -31.05 7.57
CA GLY A 243 18.35 -30.73 6.29
C GLY A 243 17.27 -29.65 6.38
N GLU A 244 16.95 -29.16 7.58
CA GLU A 244 16.05 -28.03 7.78
C GLU A 244 16.72 -26.71 7.39
N ILE A 245 15.93 -25.76 6.92
CA ILE A 245 16.40 -24.45 6.46
C ILE A 245 15.74 -23.37 7.30
N ILE A 246 16.58 -22.53 7.89
CA ILE A 246 16.19 -21.37 8.67
C ILE A 246 16.27 -20.14 7.76
N PHE A 247 15.21 -19.33 7.74
CA PHE A 247 15.20 -18.02 7.10
C PHE A 247 14.87 -16.93 8.11
N GLY A 248 15.69 -15.89 8.18
CA GLY A 248 15.51 -14.73 9.05
C GLY A 248 14.92 -13.53 8.31
N GLY A 249 14.03 -12.80 8.98
CA GLY A 249 13.49 -11.56 8.45
C GLY A 249 13.36 -10.46 9.49
N VAL A 250 12.61 -9.41 9.13
CA VAL A 250 12.47 -8.20 9.97
C VAL A 250 11.81 -8.52 11.33
N TYR A 251 10.91 -9.51 11.38
CA TYR A 251 10.09 -9.82 12.57
C TYR A 251 10.09 -11.31 12.94
N GLY A 252 11.27 -11.94 12.93
CA GLY A 252 11.43 -13.31 13.40
C GLY A 252 12.16 -14.21 12.41
N ILE A 253 11.92 -15.51 12.55
CA ILE A 253 12.62 -16.56 11.84
C ILE A 253 11.60 -17.64 11.47
N ASP A 254 11.67 -18.13 10.24
CA ASP A 254 10.94 -19.31 9.79
C ASP A 254 11.89 -20.51 9.70
N LEU A 255 11.46 -21.65 10.25
CA LEU A 255 12.13 -22.94 10.12
C LEU A 255 11.33 -23.81 9.14
N ILE A 256 11.94 -24.13 8.01
CA ILE A 256 11.36 -24.93 6.94
C ILE A 256 12.00 -26.31 6.97
N ASN A 257 11.17 -27.36 6.97
CA ASN A 257 11.64 -28.72 6.72
C ASN A 257 11.20 -29.15 5.30
N PRO A 258 12.08 -29.06 4.29
CA PRO A 258 11.71 -29.33 2.90
C PRO A 258 11.16 -30.75 2.69
N SER A 259 11.63 -31.73 3.46
CA SER A 259 11.22 -33.13 3.34
C SER A 259 9.75 -33.40 3.73
N LEU A 260 9.14 -32.52 4.52
CA LEU A 260 7.76 -32.64 4.99
C LEU A 260 6.74 -31.98 4.05
N ILE A 261 7.21 -31.16 3.10
CA ILE A 261 6.35 -30.40 2.20
C ILE A 261 5.86 -31.31 1.08
N LYS A 262 4.56 -31.58 1.07
CA LYS A 262 3.89 -32.38 0.03
C LYS A 262 3.09 -31.45 -0.87
N GLU A 263 3.22 -31.65 -2.18
CA GLU A 263 2.36 -30.95 -3.15
C GLU A 263 0.91 -31.43 -3.00
N SER A 264 -0.03 -30.48 -2.97
CA SER A 264 -1.45 -30.82 -2.94
C SER A 264 -1.88 -31.24 -4.34
N THR A 265 -2.29 -32.49 -4.47
CA THR A 265 -2.88 -33.05 -5.70
C THR A 265 -4.41 -33.02 -5.66
N ILE A 266 -4.99 -32.32 -4.67
CA ILE A 266 -6.42 -32.29 -4.46
C ILE A 266 -7.03 -31.37 -5.52
N ILE A 267 -7.84 -31.98 -6.38
CA ILE A 267 -8.73 -31.27 -7.29
C ILE A 267 -9.97 -30.85 -6.48
N PRO A 268 -10.18 -29.54 -6.24
CA PRO A 268 -11.32 -29.08 -5.46
C PRO A 268 -12.63 -29.27 -6.26
N PRO A 269 -13.69 -29.82 -5.66
CA PRO A 269 -14.98 -29.94 -6.35
C PRO A 269 -15.56 -28.54 -6.61
N LEU A 270 -16.12 -28.34 -7.79
CA LEU A 270 -16.61 -27.04 -8.28
C LEU A 270 -18.13 -27.01 -8.31
N TYR A 271 -18.71 -25.95 -7.76
CA TYR A 271 -20.16 -25.76 -7.70
C TYR A 271 -20.55 -24.37 -8.17
N PHE A 272 -21.69 -24.28 -8.87
CA PHE A 272 -22.37 -23.01 -9.08
C PHE A 272 -23.06 -22.60 -7.76
N THR A 273 -22.89 -21.34 -7.36
CA THR A 273 -23.42 -20.83 -6.09
C THR A 273 -24.54 -19.83 -6.29
N LYS A 274 -24.53 -19.11 -7.41
CA LYS A 274 -25.52 -18.05 -7.67
C LYS A 274 -25.83 -17.94 -9.16
N LEU A 275 -27.12 -17.86 -9.46
CA LEU A 275 -27.62 -17.52 -10.80
C LEU A 275 -28.31 -16.15 -10.71
N SER A 276 -27.92 -15.24 -11.58
CA SER A 276 -28.60 -13.96 -11.75
C SER A 276 -29.04 -13.79 -13.21
N VAL A 277 -30.30 -13.38 -13.41
CA VAL A 277 -30.88 -13.12 -14.72
C VAL A 277 -31.38 -11.68 -14.73
N MET A 278 -31.01 -10.90 -15.74
CA MET A 278 -31.33 -9.47 -15.82
C MET A 278 -30.87 -8.68 -14.58
N ASN A 279 -29.67 -9.01 -14.06
CA ASN A 279 -29.08 -8.46 -12.84
C ASN A 279 -29.92 -8.68 -11.56
N LYS A 280 -30.85 -9.64 -11.58
CA LYS A 280 -31.62 -10.06 -10.41
C LYS A 280 -31.26 -11.50 -10.07
N GLU A 281 -30.94 -11.72 -8.80
CA GLU A 281 -30.69 -13.06 -8.27
C GLU A 281 -31.94 -13.93 -8.37
N ILE A 282 -31.75 -15.14 -8.88
CA ILE A 282 -32.79 -16.13 -9.03
C ILE A 282 -32.85 -17.01 -7.78
N ILE A 283 -33.99 -16.97 -7.10
CA ILE A 283 -34.26 -17.80 -5.93
C ILE A 283 -35.01 -19.06 -6.39
N PRO A 284 -34.55 -20.28 -6.07
CA PRO A 284 -35.23 -21.51 -6.43
C PRO A 284 -36.68 -21.56 -5.92
N GLY A 285 -37.58 -22.10 -6.74
CA GLY A 285 -38.96 -22.43 -6.32
C GLY A 285 -39.95 -21.27 -6.19
N ARG A 286 -39.54 -20.01 -6.43
CA ARG A 286 -40.47 -18.86 -6.54
C ARG A 286 -41.21 -18.84 -7.89
N GLU A 287 -42.37 -18.18 -7.94
CA GLU A 287 -43.09 -17.94 -9.20
C GLU A 287 -42.18 -17.23 -10.22
N GLN A 288 -42.15 -17.74 -11.45
CA GLN A 288 -41.30 -17.27 -12.57
C GLN A 288 -39.79 -17.54 -12.44
N SER A 289 -39.35 -18.33 -11.46
CA SER A 289 -37.96 -18.77 -11.37
C SER A 289 -37.62 -19.82 -12.46
N PRO A 290 -36.51 -19.67 -13.22
CA PRO A 290 -36.06 -20.66 -14.21
C PRO A 290 -35.55 -21.97 -13.58
N ILE A 291 -35.33 -22.00 -12.25
CA ILE A 291 -34.83 -23.17 -11.51
C ILE A 291 -35.77 -23.55 -10.35
N LYS A 292 -35.93 -24.86 -10.12
CA LYS A 292 -36.78 -25.41 -9.05
C LYS A 292 -36.00 -25.72 -7.78
N THR A 293 -34.74 -26.10 -7.91
CA THR A 293 -33.80 -26.44 -6.84
C THR A 293 -32.60 -25.51 -6.91
N ASP A 294 -31.73 -25.57 -5.90
CA ASP A 294 -30.49 -24.77 -5.86
C ASP A 294 -29.62 -25.03 -7.11
N ILE A 295 -28.99 -23.97 -7.62
CA ILE A 295 -28.20 -23.99 -8.86
C ILE A 295 -27.04 -24.99 -8.79
N ALA A 296 -26.53 -25.31 -7.59
CA ALA A 296 -25.50 -26.32 -7.38
C ALA A 296 -25.91 -27.72 -7.85
N PHE A 297 -27.21 -28.01 -7.95
CA PHE A 297 -27.75 -29.32 -8.33
C PHE A 297 -28.54 -29.30 -9.64
N VAL A 298 -28.40 -28.23 -10.43
CA VAL A 298 -29.16 -28.03 -11.68
C VAL A 298 -28.25 -28.29 -12.88
N ASP A 299 -28.60 -29.28 -13.70
CA ASP A 299 -27.84 -29.60 -14.92
C ASP A 299 -28.20 -28.70 -16.10
N SER A 300 -29.40 -28.09 -16.08
CA SER A 300 -29.87 -27.25 -17.19
C SER A 300 -30.80 -26.12 -16.75
N ILE A 301 -30.66 -24.97 -17.40
CA ILE A 301 -31.54 -23.81 -17.24
C ILE A 301 -32.19 -23.45 -18.58
N ARG A 302 -33.46 -23.03 -18.52
CA ARG A 302 -34.21 -22.58 -19.69
C ARG A 302 -34.62 -21.12 -19.50
N LEU A 303 -34.24 -20.30 -20.47
CA LEU A 303 -34.42 -18.86 -20.43
C LEU A 303 -35.29 -18.38 -21.59
N LYS A 304 -36.06 -17.33 -21.34
CA LYS A 304 -36.84 -16.63 -22.36
C LYS A 304 -35.92 -15.74 -23.20
N HIS A 305 -36.31 -15.48 -24.45
CA HIS A 305 -35.60 -14.51 -25.28
C HIS A 305 -35.43 -13.12 -24.62
N SER A 306 -36.36 -12.71 -23.75
CA SER A 306 -36.29 -11.43 -23.03
C SER A 306 -35.30 -11.44 -21.85
N GLU A 307 -34.80 -12.61 -21.46
CA GLU A 307 -33.87 -12.84 -20.35
C GLU A 307 -32.44 -12.95 -20.89
N ASN A 308 -31.99 -11.90 -21.57
CA ASN A 308 -30.78 -11.92 -22.40
C ASN A 308 -29.49 -11.55 -21.65
N ILE A 309 -29.53 -11.36 -20.33
CA ILE A 309 -28.35 -11.12 -19.49
C ILE A 309 -28.33 -12.18 -18.38
N ILE A 310 -27.24 -12.94 -18.31
CA ILE A 310 -27.07 -14.04 -17.36
C ILE A 310 -25.72 -13.90 -16.67
N SER A 311 -25.71 -13.91 -15.35
CA SER A 311 -24.48 -13.96 -14.55
C SER A 311 -24.50 -15.21 -13.68
N LEU A 312 -23.40 -15.96 -13.70
CA LEU A 312 -23.21 -17.19 -12.93
C LEU A 312 -22.01 -17.03 -12.01
N GLU A 313 -22.21 -17.31 -10.74
CA GLU A 313 -21.15 -17.39 -9.74
C GLU A 313 -20.85 -18.85 -9.42
N PHE A 314 -19.58 -19.16 -9.18
CA PHE A 314 -19.10 -20.50 -8.88
C PHE A 314 -17.94 -20.47 -7.89
N ILE A 315 -17.73 -21.60 -7.21
CA ILE A 315 -16.65 -21.77 -6.25
C ILE A 315 -16.04 -23.17 -6.34
N ALA A 316 -14.72 -23.23 -6.28
CA ALA A 316 -13.98 -24.46 -6.04
C ALA A 316 -13.75 -24.64 -4.54
N LEU A 317 -14.18 -25.76 -3.96
CA LEU A 317 -14.05 -26.04 -2.53
C LEU A 317 -12.64 -26.51 -2.16
N ASN A 318 -11.71 -25.57 -2.12
CA ASN A 318 -10.37 -25.78 -1.58
C ASN A 318 -10.27 -25.18 -0.18
N TYR A 319 -10.41 -26.03 0.84
CA TYR A 319 -10.35 -25.61 2.24
C TYR A 319 -8.92 -25.36 2.75
N GLN A 320 -7.91 -25.87 2.04
CA GLN A 320 -6.51 -25.69 2.43
C GLN A 320 -6.03 -24.30 2.05
N ASN A 321 -6.28 -23.86 0.81
CA ASN A 321 -5.83 -22.58 0.28
C ASN A 321 -6.84 -21.98 -0.72
N PRO A 322 -7.96 -21.38 -0.26
CA PRO A 322 -9.03 -20.90 -1.14
C PRO A 322 -8.65 -19.70 -2.02
N VAL A 323 -7.61 -18.95 -1.64
CA VAL A 323 -7.13 -17.76 -2.36
C VAL A 323 -6.33 -18.14 -3.62
N LYS A 324 -5.73 -19.34 -3.65
CA LYS A 324 -4.94 -19.82 -4.79
C LYS A 324 -5.77 -20.44 -5.91
N ASN A 325 -7.08 -20.57 -5.72
CA ASN A 325 -7.95 -21.12 -6.75
C ASN A 325 -8.00 -20.18 -7.97
N LYS A 326 -7.54 -20.70 -9.11
CA LYS A 326 -7.72 -20.06 -10.42
C LYS A 326 -8.83 -20.73 -11.20
N TYR A 327 -9.57 -19.95 -11.97
CA TYR A 327 -10.73 -20.40 -12.74
C TYR A 327 -10.55 -20.12 -14.23
N ALA A 328 -11.16 -20.97 -15.03
CA ALA A 328 -11.32 -20.77 -16.46
C ALA A 328 -12.69 -21.26 -16.91
N TYR A 329 -13.23 -20.62 -17.95
CA TYR A 329 -14.54 -20.97 -18.49
C TYR A 329 -14.54 -21.07 -20.00
N LYS A 330 -15.51 -21.82 -20.53
CA LYS A 330 -15.83 -21.88 -21.95
C LYS A 330 -17.32 -22.08 -22.15
N LEU A 331 -17.99 -21.17 -22.85
CA LEU A 331 -19.37 -21.35 -23.29
C LEU A 331 -19.40 -22.01 -24.68
N GLU A 332 -19.57 -23.32 -24.71
CA GLU A 332 -19.64 -24.08 -25.97
C GLU A 332 -20.84 -23.64 -26.81
N GLY A 333 -20.58 -23.29 -28.07
CA GLY A 333 -21.54 -22.64 -28.97
C GLY A 333 -21.42 -21.11 -29.04
N PHE A 334 -20.57 -20.50 -28.21
CA PHE A 334 -20.27 -19.06 -28.23
C PHE A 334 -18.76 -18.78 -28.22
N ASP A 335 -17.99 -19.44 -27.33
CA ASP A 335 -16.53 -19.28 -27.20
C ASP A 335 -15.76 -20.34 -28.02
N GLU A 336 -14.73 -19.90 -28.76
CA GLU A 336 -13.82 -20.81 -29.48
C GLU A 336 -12.74 -21.43 -28.56
N LYS A 337 -12.23 -20.65 -27.59
CA LYS A 337 -11.12 -21.02 -26.68
C LYS A 337 -11.54 -20.88 -25.22
N TRP A 338 -10.74 -21.47 -24.32
CA TRP A 338 -10.89 -21.26 -22.87
C TRP A 338 -10.49 -19.85 -22.47
N ASN A 339 -11.30 -19.23 -21.62
CA ASN A 339 -11.07 -17.92 -21.04
C ASN A 339 -10.56 -18.08 -19.60
N PHE A 340 -9.33 -17.67 -19.32
CA PHE A 340 -8.72 -17.72 -17.99
C PHE A 340 -8.98 -16.43 -17.24
N ILE A 341 -9.63 -16.49 -16.08
CA ILE A 341 -10.14 -15.32 -15.34
C ILE A 341 -9.46 -15.12 -13.97
N GLY A 342 -8.36 -15.83 -13.72
CA GLY A 342 -7.63 -15.73 -12.45
C GLY A 342 -8.50 -16.20 -11.28
N ASP A 343 -8.60 -15.40 -10.22
CA ASP A 343 -9.38 -15.69 -9.01
C ASP A 343 -10.85 -15.26 -9.10
N GLN A 344 -11.29 -14.69 -10.22
CA GLN A 344 -12.67 -14.25 -10.43
C GLN A 344 -13.64 -15.43 -10.40
N ARG A 345 -14.71 -15.28 -9.63
CA ARG A 345 -15.71 -16.32 -9.37
C ARG A 345 -17.02 -16.14 -10.14
N GLN A 346 -17.09 -15.15 -11.02
CA GLN A 346 -18.32 -14.79 -11.73
C GLN A 346 -18.07 -14.57 -13.21
N VAL A 347 -18.96 -15.10 -14.04
CA VAL A 347 -19.01 -14.86 -15.50
C VAL A 347 -20.36 -14.29 -15.89
N THR A 348 -20.37 -13.34 -16.82
CA THR A 348 -21.60 -12.72 -17.32
C THR A 348 -21.67 -12.80 -18.83
N PHE A 349 -22.78 -13.33 -19.35
CA PHE A 349 -23.09 -13.42 -20.76
C PHE A 349 -24.22 -12.45 -21.10
N THR A 350 -24.07 -11.71 -22.19
CA THR A 350 -25.07 -10.74 -22.66
C THR A 350 -25.47 -11.05 -24.10
N ASN A 351 -26.76 -10.90 -24.37
CA ASN A 351 -27.37 -11.02 -25.69
C ASN A 351 -27.10 -12.34 -26.42
N LEU A 352 -27.22 -13.47 -25.72
CA LEU A 352 -27.14 -14.79 -26.34
C LEU A 352 -28.28 -15.01 -27.33
N ASP A 353 -27.93 -15.50 -28.52
CA ASP A 353 -28.91 -15.89 -29.52
C ASP A 353 -29.75 -17.10 -29.08
N PRO A 354 -30.95 -17.33 -29.65
CA PRO A 354 -31.72 -18.53 -29.38
C PRO A 354 -30.95 -19.79 -29.76
N GLY A 355 -30.71 -20.66 -28.78
CA GLY A 355 -29.86 -21.83 -28.97
C GLY A 355 -29.68 -22.62 -27.68
N SER A 356 -28.91 -23.70 -27.77
CA SER A 356 -28.48 -24.50 -26.62
C SER A 356 -26.97 -24.35 -26.49
N TYR A 357 -26.53 -23.95 -25.30
CA TYR A 357 -25.12 -23.73 -24.97
C TYR A 357 -24.73 -24.62 -23.80
N VAL A 358 -23.45 -24.96 -23.69
CA VAL A 358 -22.90 -25.68 -22.53
C VAL A 358 -21.80 -24.85 -21.93
N LEU A 359 -22.02 -24.34 -20.72
CA LEU A 359 -20.99 -23.64 -19.96
C LEU A 359 -20.14 -24.68 -19.25
N HIS A 360 -18.84 -24.69 -19.56
CA HIS A 360 -17.83 -25.47 -18.84
C HIS A 360 -17.02 -24.53 -17.94
N ILE A 361 -16.85 -24.90 -16.68
CA ILE A 361 -15.97 -24.23 -15.73
C ILE A 361 -14.94 -25.23 -15.22
N MET A 362 -13.67 -24.85 -15.18
CA MET A 362 -12.61 -25.59 -14.52
C MET A 362 -11.90 -24.72 -13.50
N ALA A 363 -11.33 -25.36 -12.48
CA ALA A 363 -10.50 -24.71 -11.48
C ALA A 363 -9.16 -25.42 -11.31
N SER A 364 -8.19 -24.68 -10.79
CA SER A 364 -6.87 -25.16 -10.39
C SER A 364 -6.57 -24.63 -9.00
N SER A 365 -6.12 -25.51 -8.09
CA SER A 365 -5.75 -25.15 -6.71
C SER A 365 -4.35 -24.52 -6.61
N GLU A 366 -3.44 -24.83 -7.55
CA GLU A 366 -2.06 -24.31 -7.62
C GLU A 366 -1.55 -24.38 -9.07
N ASP A 367 -1.81 -23.39 -9.94
CA ASP A 367 -1.23 -23.11 -11.28
C ASP A 367 -0.88 -24.23 -12.28
N SER A 368 -1.14 -25.49 -11.98
CA SER A 368 -0.39 -26.60 -12.58
C SER A 368 -1.21 -27.86 -12.81
N ILE A 369 -2.44 -27.93 -12.29
CA ILE A 369 -3.39 -29.00 -12.58
C ILE A 369 -4.77 -28.38 -12.83
N TRP A 370 -5.10 -28.22 -14.11
CA TRP A 370 -6.44 -27.87 -14.53
C TRP A 370 -7.28 -29.14 -14.61
N ASP A 371 -8.35 -29.19 -13.84
CA ASP A 371 -9.30 -30.28 -13.92
C ASP A 371 -10.30 -30.04 -15.05
N GLU A 372 -10.13 -30.77 -16.16
CA GLU A 372 -11.07 -30.75 -17.28
C GLU A 372 -12.41 -31.42 -16.95
N SER A 373 -12.52 -32.12 -15.81
CA SER A 373 -13.77 -32.76 -15.39
C SER A 373 -14.84 -31.73 -15.01
N GLY A 374 -14.44 -30.63 -14.33
CA GLY A 374 -15.13 -29.34 -14.24
C GLY A 374 -16.61 -29.35 -13.79
N ALA A 375 -17.22 -28.16 -13.70
CA ALA A 375 -18.68 -28.06 -13.63
C ALA A 375 -19.26 -27.69 -14.99
N LYS A 376 -20.41 -28.29 -15.31
CA LYS A 376 -21.11 -28.10 -16.59
C LYS A 376 -22.53 -27.65 -16.35
N LEU A 377 -22.98 -26.67 -17.12
CA LEU A 377 -24.37 -26.19 -17.08
C LEU A 377 -24.90 -25.99 -18.50
N VAL A 378 -26.02 -26.65 -18.82
CA VAL A 378 -26.69 -26.47 -20.10
C VAL A 378 -27.61 -25.25 -20.07
N ILE A 379 -27.40 -24.29 -20.95
CA ILE A 379 -28.17 -23.04 -21.03
C ILE A 379 -29.01 -23.06 -22.31
N ILE A 380 -30.34 -23.06 -22.19
CA ILE A 380 -31.27 -23.11 -23.33
C ILE A 380 -31.99 -21.76 -23.45
N VAL A 381 -31.69 -21.00 -24.50
CA VAL A 381 -32.35 -19.73 -24.80
C VAL A 381 -33.48 -19.98 -25.81
N THR A 382 -34.72 -19.75 -25.40
CA THR A 382 -35.89 -19.99 -26.25
C THR A 382 -36.06 -18.90 -27.32
N PRO A 383 -36.51 -19.26 -28.55
CA PRO A 383 -36.75 -18.28 -29.60
C PRO A 383 -37.92 -17.35 -29.24
N PRO A 384 -37.92 -16.12 -29.78
CA PRO A 384 -39.00 -15.17 -29.51
C PRO A 384 -40.31 -15.66 -30.12
N TRP A 385 -41.44 -15.28 -29.53
CA TRP A 385 -42.76 -15.83 -29.87
C TRP A 385 -43.13 -15.64 -31.36
N TRP A 386 -42.70 -14.56 -32.01
CA TRP A 386 -42.96 -14.28 -33.42
C TRP A 386 -42.18 -15.19 -34.40
N LYS A 387 -41.16 -15.91 -33.92
CA LYS A 387 -40.42 -16.91 -34.71
C LYS A 387 -40.99 -18.33 -34.55
N THR A 388 -42.03 -18.54 -33.74
CA THR A 388 -42.66 -19.86 -33.53
C THR A 388 -43.50 -20.31 -34.73
N GLU A 389 -43.60 -21.63 -34.95
CA GLU A 389 -44.41 -22.20 -36.06
C GLU A 389 -45.89 -21.84 -35.92
N LEU A 390 -46.41 -21.76 -34.70
CA LEU A 390 -47.78 -21.32 -34.43
C LEU A 390 -47.97 -19.84 -34.83
N ALA A 391 -47.03 -18.95 -34.50
CA ALA A 391 -47.11 -17.55 -34.91
C ALA A 391 -47.00 -17.41 -36.43
N ARG A 392 -46.11 -18.16 -37.09
CA ARG A 392 -46.03 -18.19 -38.57
C ARG A 392 -47.33 -18.67 -39.20
N PHE A 393 -47.95 -19.71 -38.63
CA PHE A 393 -49.25 -20.20 -39.05
C PHE A 393 -50.35 -19.16 -38.85
N LEU A 394 -50.38 -18.47 -37.69
CA LEU A 394 -51.35 -17.41 -37.41
C LEU A 394 -51.15 -16.18 -38.32
N PHE A 395 -49.90 -15.83 -38.66
CA PHE A 395 -49.62 -14.77 -39.63
C PHE A 395 -50.03 -15.19 -41.05
N ALA A 396 -49.76 -16.43 -41.44
CA ALA A 396 -50.20 -16.96 -42.73
C ALA A 396 -51.73 -17.04 -42.80
N LEU A 397 -52.40 -17.48 -41.72
CA LEU A 397 -53.85 -17.54 -41.62
C LEU A 397 -54.47 -16.13 -41.60
N SER A 398 -53.87 -15.18 -40.88
CA SER A 398 -54.23 -13.76 -40.91
C SER A 398 -54.12 -13.19 -42.33
N PHE A 399 -53.04 -13.50 -43.02
CA PHE A 399 -52.82 -13.07 -44.41
C PHE A 399 -53.84 -13.70 -45.37
N ILE A 400 -54.11 -15.00 -45.23
CA ILE A 400 -55.12 -15.72 -46.03
C ILE A 400 -56.51 -15.20 -45.71
N THR A 401 -56.86 -14.96 -44.44
CA THR A 401 -58.15 -14.39 -44.05
C THR A 401 -58.28 -12.95 -44.51
N LEU A 402 -57.21 -12.16 -44.56
CA LEU A 402 -57.19 -10.83 -45.18
C LEU A 402 -57.40 -10.92 -46.69
N LEU A 403 -56.78 -11.87 -47.37
CA LEU A 403 -56.97 -12.11 -48.80
C LEU A 403 -58.38 -12.62 -49.12
N VAL A 404 -58.92 -13.53 -48.30
CA VAL A 404 -60.28 -14.05 -48.39
C VAL A 404 -61.29 -12.98 -48.02
N ALA A 405 -61.06 -12.17 -46.99
CA ALA A 405 -61.90 -11.04 -46.63
C ALA A 405 -61.84 -9.96 -47.70
N PHE A 406 -60.69 -9.72 -48.33
CA PHE A 406 -60.55 -8.80 -49.47
C PHE A 406 -61.27 -9.34 -50.71
N TYR A 407 -61.14 -10.64 -50.99
CA TYR A 407 -61.84 -11.31 -52.09
C TYR A 407 -63.36 -11.32 -51.87
N ILE A 408 -63.82 -11.69 -50.67
CA ILE A 408 -65.22 -11.63 -50.25
C ILE A 408 -65.71 -10.19 -50.24
N ARG A 409 -64.93 -9.21 -49.78
CA ARG A 409 -65.32 -7.80 -49.80
C ARG A 409 -65.42 -7.28 -51.22
N LYS A 410 -64.49 -7.64 -52.12
CA LYS A 410 -64.56 -7.31 -53.55
C LYS A 410 -65.79 -7.95 -54.21
N ASN A 411 -66.05 -9.23 -53.93
CA ASN A 411 -67.16 -9.98 -54.52
C ASN A 411 -68.53 -9.60 -53.90
N SER A 412 -68.55 -9.31 -52.61
CA SER A 412 -69.73 -8.84 -51.86
C SER A 412 -70.07 -7.38 -52.21
N ILE A 413 -69.10 -6.50 -52.47
CA ILE A 413 -69.36 -5.17 -53.04
C ILE A 413 -69.96 -5.29 -54.45
N HIS A 414 -69.51 -6.27 -55.25
CA HIS A 414 -70.09 -6.54 -56.56
C HIS A 414 -71.52 -7.12 -56.49
N ILE A 415 -71.84 -7.96 -55.49
CA ILE A 415 -73.17 -8.58 -55.33
C ILE A 415 -74.15 -7.65 -54.58
N LYS A 416 -73.69 -6.88 -53.58
CA LYS A 416 -74.49 -5.89 -52.84
C LYS A 416 -74.89 -4.69 -53.69
N ARG A 417 -74.08 -4.25 -54.66
CA ARG A 417 -74.50 -3.23 -55.65
C ARG A 417 -75.74 -3.63 -56.46
N ARG A 418 -76.06 -4.93 -56.54
CA ARG A 418 -77.17 -5.46 -57.35
C ARG A 418 -78.37 -5.94 -56.54
N ARG A 419 -78.28 -6.01 -55.20
CA ARG A 419 -79.36 -6.49 -54.30
C ARG A 419 -79.66 -5.56 -53.11
N ALA A 420 -78.75 -4.64 -52.76
CA ALA A 420 -78.94 -3.65 -51.70
C ALA A 420 -79.72 -2.39 -52.16
N LEU A 421 -80.27 -2.39 -53.38
CA LEU A 421 -81.17 -1.31 -53.81
C LEU A 421 -82.61 -1.51 -53.29
N GLU A 422 -83.03 -2.72 -52.88
CA GLU A 422 -84.47 -2.98 -52.72
C GLU A 422 -84.94 -3.59 -51.38
N LYS A 423 -84.05 -4.10 -50.50
CA LYS A 423 -84.55 -4.79 -49.28
C LYS A 423 -83.85 -4.52 -47.96
N GLU A 424 -82.65 -3.92 -47.95
CA GLU A 424 -81.82 -3.77 -46.74
C GLU A 424 -81.88 -2.36 -46.11
N VAL A 425 -82.70 -1.45 -46.64
CA VAL A 425 -82.99 -0.14 -46.01
C VAL A 425 -84.01 -0.26 -44.88
N TYR A 426 -84.79 -1.35 -44.85
CA TYR A 426 -85.98 -1.46 -43.99
C TYR A 426 -85.75 -2.20 -42.66
N GLU A 427 -84.89 -3.23 -42.63
CA GLU A 427 -84.76 -4.11 -41.45
C GLU A 427 -83.54 -3.77 -40.56
N ARG A 428 -82.47 -3.21 -41.13
CA ARG A 428 -81.21 -2.93 -40.40
C ARG A 428 -81.27 -1.64 -39.55
N THR A 429 -82.27 -0.80 -39.76
CA THR A 429 -82.49 0.44 -39.00
C THR A 429 -83.00 0.20 -37.59
N HIS A 430 -83.71 -0.91 -37.33
CA HIS A 430 -84.32 -1.20 -36.03
C HIS A 430 -83.44 -2.05 -35.09
N GLU A 431 -82.70 -3.03 -35.61
CA GLU A 431 -81.81 -3.87 -34.78
C GLU A 431 -80.55 -3.12 -34.32
N LEU A 432 -79.95 -2.29 -35.19
CA LEU A 432 -78.75 -1.53 -34.86
C LEU A 432 -78.97 -0.44 -33.81
N GLN A 433 -80.22 -0.01 -33.56
CA GLN A 433 -80.51 0.98 -32.52
C GLN A 433 -80.42 0.40 -31.11
N ASN A 434 -80.84 -0.85 -30.90
CA ASN A 434 -80.88 -1.46 -29.57
C ASN A 434 -79.50 -1.99 -29.12
N GLU A 435 -78.72 -2.60 -30.02
CA GLU A 435 -77.35 -3.04 -29.68
C GLU A 435 -76.40 -1.86 -29.44
N LYS A 436 -76.60 -0.75 -30.18
CA LYS A 436 -75.79 0.47 -30.00
C LYS A 436 -75.97 1.09 -28.61
N ILE A 437 -77.18 1.05 -28.04
CA ILE A 437 -77.46 1.61 -26.70
C ILE A 437 -76.75 0.80 -25.59
N VAL A 438 -76.70 -0.53 -25.70
CA VAL A 438 -76.04 -1.38 -24.70
C VAL A 438 -74.51 -1.22 -24.76
N VAL A 439 -73.94 -1.20 -25.96
CA VAL A 439 -72.49 -1.00 -26.17
C VAL A 439 -72.05 0.42 -25.78
N GLU A 440 -72.87 1.44 -26.03
CA GLU A 440 -72.58 2.82 -25.58
C GLU A 440 -72.58 2.95 -24.06
N ASN A 441 -73.45 2.22 -23.35
CA ASN A 441 -73.47 2.22 -21.88
C ASN A 441 -72.27 1.48 -21.28
N GLN A 442 -71.90 0.31 -21.83
CA GLN A 442 -70.69 -0.42 -21.41
C GLN A 442 -69.41 0.39 -21.70
N ASN A 443 -69.33 1.04 -22.85
CA ASN A 443 -68.19 1.92 -23.17
C ASN A 443 -68.10 3.13 -22.24
N LYS A 444 -69.23 3.72 -21.83
CA LYS A 444 -69.25 4.82 -20.84
C LYS A 444 -68.77 4.36 -19.46
N GLU A 445 -69.14 3.16 -19.00
CA GLU A 445 -68.60 2.60 -17.75
C GLU A 445 -67.11 2.28 -17.85
N LEU A 446 -66.69 1.66 -18.94
CA LEU A 446 -65.29 1.33 -19.18
C LEU A 446 -64.40 2.59 -19.25
N LEU A 447 -64.91 3.66 -19.86
CA LEU A 447 -64.24 4.98 -19.90
C LEU A 447 -64.11 5.58 -18.50
N LYS A 448 -65.16 5.51 -17.67
CA LYS A 448 -65.08 5.98 -16.26
C LYS A 448 -64.06 5.18 -15.44
N ILE A 449 -63.99 3.87 -15.62
CA ILE A 449 -63.00 3.03 -14.94
C ILE A 449 -61.58 3.34 -15.44
N LYS A 450 -61.42 3.51 -16.75
CA LYS A 450 -60.15 3.90 -17.38
C LYS A 450 -59.66 5.26 -16.87
N GLU A 451 -60.53 6.27 -16.79
CA GLU A 451 -60.19 7.58 -16.22
C GLU A 451 -59.77 7.47 -14.75
N ARG A 452 -60.49 6.65 -13.96
CA ARG A 452 -60.17 6.43 -12.54
C ARG A 452 -58.82 5.72 -12.35
N LEU A 453 -58.49 4.76 -13.22
CA LEU A 453 -57.19 4.07 -13.25
C LEU A 453 -56.05 4.99 -13.72
N ILE A 454 -56.31 5.87 -14.69
CA ILE A 454 -55.34 6.88 -15.13
C ILE A 454 -55.05 7.86 -13.98
N ASP A 455 -56.07 8.30 -13.25
CA ASP A 455 -55.89 9.16 -12.08
C ASP A 455 -55.09 8.46 -10.96
N GLN A 456 -55.36 7.18 -10.72
CA GLN A 456 -54.58 6.37 -9.76
C GLN A 456 -53.12 6.18 -10.18
N ASN A 457 -52.86 5.85 -11.45
CA ASN A 457 -51.49 5.71 -11.95
C ASN A 457 -50.73 7.05 -11.91
N ASN A 458 -51.38 8.16 -12.23
CA ASN A 458 -50.77 9.48 -12.12
C ASN A 458 -50.45 9.83 -10.66
N LYS A 459 -51.31 9.47 -9.70
CA LYS A 459 -51.03 9.61 -8.26
C LYS A 459 -49.85 8.75 -7.81
N ILE A 460 -49.79 7.48 -8.23
CA ILE A 460 -48.69 6.57 -7.88
C ILE A 460 -47.37 7.04 -8.49
N SER A 461 -47.37 7.51 -9.75
CA SER A 461 -46.18 8.08 -10.39
C SER A 461 -45.69 9.30 -9.62
N LYS A 462 -46.62 10.19 -9.23
CA LYS A 462 -46.28 11.37 -8.42
C LYS A 462 -45.71 10.98 -7.05
N GLN A 463 -46.29 10.01 -6.36
CA GLN A 463 -45.75 9.49 -5.09
C GLN A 463 -44.36 8.87 -5.25
N LYS A 464 -44.10 8.18 -6.36
CA LYS A 464 -42.79 7.60 -6.66
C LYS A 464 -41.74 8.67 -6.91
N ASP A 465 -42.10 9.73 -7.63
CA ASP A 465 -41.24 10.89 -7.87
C ASP A 465 -40.98 11.65 -6.56
N ASP A 466 -42.00 11.84 -5.72
CA ASP A 466 -41.87 12.45 -4.38
C ASP A 466 -40.93 11.62 -3.47
N ILE A 467 -41.04 10.28 -3.47
CA ILE A 467 -40.14 9.40 -2.71
C ILE A 467 -38.70 9.51 -3.22
N LYS A 468 -38.51 9.57 -4.54
CA LYS A 468 -37.19 9.72 -5.14
C LYS A 468 -36.57 11.07 -4.75
N GLU A 469 -37.35 12.15 -4.80
CA GLU A 469 -36.93 13.49 -4.39
C GLU A 469 -36.60 13.53 -2.88
N ILE A 470 -37.40 12.90 -2.03
CA ILE A 470 -37.13 12.79 -0.59
C ILE A 470 -35.85 11.99 -0.33
N SER A 471 -35.64 10.87 -1.04
CA SER A 471 -34.42 10.06 -0.90
C SER A 471 -33.18 10.82 -1.36
N GLU A 472 -33.27 11.59 -2.45
CA GLU A 472 -32.19 12.45 -2.93
C GLU A 472 -31.90 13.57 -1.93
N LYS A 473 -32.94 14.21 -1.35
CA LYS A 473 -32.79 15.20 -0.28
C LYS A 473 -32.20 14.61 1.00
N LEU A 474 -32.59 13.40 1.37
CA LEU A 474 -32.05 12.70 2.54
C LEU A 474 -30.56 12.39 2.36
N HIS A 475 -30.19 11.85 1.19
CA HIS A 475 -28.80 11.59 0.85
C HIS A 475 -27.97 12.89 0.78
N LEU A 476 -28.53 13.96 0.22
CA LEU A 476 -27.91 15.28 0.20
C LEU A 476 -27.73 15.82 1.63
N ALA A 477 -28.73 15.66 2.50
CA ALA A 477 -28.66 16.08 3.91
C ALA A 477 -27.60 15.28 4.69
N ASP A 478 -27.48 13.98 4.44
CA ASP A 478 -26.44 13.13 5.05
C ASP A 478 -25.04 13.52 4.57
N GLN A 479 -24.87 13.80 3.27
CA GLN A 479 -23.62 14.33 2.73
C GLN A 479 -23.28 15.71 3.29
N GLN A 480 -24.27 16.61 3.41
CA GLN A 480 -24.08 17.93 4.02
C GLN A 480 -23.69 17.81 5.49
N LYS A 481 -24.31 16.89 6.25
CA LYS A 481 -23.97 16.61 7.65
C LYS A 481 -22.53 16.09 7.77
N LEU A 482 -22.10 15.19 6.88
CA LEU A 482 -20.72 14.69 6.84
C LEU A 482 -19.69 15.78 6.53
N ASN A 483 -19.98 16.61 5.52
CA ASN A 483 -19.12 17.73 5.15
C ASN A 483 -19.05 18.76 6.28
N PHE A 484 -20.17 19.03 6.95
CA PHE A 484 -20.22 19.92 8.12
C PHE A 484 -19.30 19.45 9.26
N PHE A 485 -19.35 18.18 9.67
CA PHE A 485 -18.46 17.66 10.72
C PHE A 485 -16.99 17.63 10.31
N THR A 486 -16.71 17.33 9.04
CA THR A 486 -15.34 17.39 8.51
C THR A 486 -14.79 18.81 8.53
N ASN A 487 -15.59 19.78 8.08
CA ASN A 487 -15.22 21.19 8.03
C ASN A 487 -15.06 21.77 9.44
N ILE A 488 -15.97 21.46 10.38
CA ILE A 488 -15.84 21.88 11.78
C ILE A 488 -14.58 21.33 12.41
N SER A 489 -14.24 20.06 12.15
CA SER A 489 -12.97 19.52 12.66
C SER A 489 -11.78 20.27 12.08
N HIS A 490 -11.84 20.72 10.83
CA HIS A 490 -10.78 21.52 10.23
C HIS A 490 -10.70 22.90 10.91
N GLU A 491 -11.83 23.59 11.01
CA GLU A 491 -11.96 24.93 11.60
C GLU A 491 -11.55 24.98 13.08
N ILE A 492 -11.72 23.91 13.86
CA ILE A 492 -11.27 23.88 15.26
C ILE A 492 -9.79 23.51 15.37
N ARG A 493 -9.27 22.70 14.45
CA ARG A 493 -7.90 22.19 14.52
C ARG A 493 -6.84 23.20 14.07
N THR A 494 -7.17 24.06 13.11
CA THR A 494 -6.30 25.15 12.66
C THR A 494 -5.94 26.12 13.80
N PRO A 495 -6.90 26.70 14.56
CA PRO A 495 -6.56 27.56 15.71
C PRO A 495 -5.88 26.80 16.84
N LEU A 496 -6.17 25.49 17.03
CA LEU A 496 -5.42 24.66 17.98
C LEU A 496 -3.94 24.48 17.58
N THR A 497 -3.65 24.32 16.29
CA THR A 497 -2.27 24.24 15.77
C THR A 497 -1.50 25.53 16.04
N LEU A 498 -2.14 26.67 15.79
CA LEU A 498 -1.64 28.01 16.09
C LEU A 498 -1.43 28.29 17.59
N MET A 499 -1.94 27.43 18.46
CA MET A 499 -1.91 27.60 19.91
C MET A 499 -0.95 26.64 20.60
N ILE A 500 -0.90 25.38 20.16
CA ILE A 500 -0.11 24.30 20.78
C ILE A 500 1.39 24.53 20.58
N SER A 501 1.82 24.82 19.35
CA SER A 501 3.25 24.93 19.02
C SER A 501 3.92 26.17 19.62
N PRO A 502 3.36 27.39 19.53
CA PRO A 502 3.94 28.55 20.21
C PRO A 502 4.03 28.35 21.71
N LEU A 503 3.00 27.74 22.32
CA LEU A 503 2.96 27.49 23.75
C LEU A 503 4.00 26.46 24.19
N ALA A 504 4.16 25.37 23.44
CA ALA A 504 5.20 24.38 23.69
C ALA A 504 6.60 25.00 23.64
N ARG A 505 6.85 25.92 22.69
CA ARG A 505 8.10 26.69 22.62
C ARG A 505 8.27 27.64 23.80
N LEU A 506 7.21 28.29 24.28
CA LEU A 506 7.25 29.13 25.48
C LEU A 506 7.57 28.32 26.74
N ILE A 507 6.93 27.15 26.92
CA ILE A 507 7.24 26.23 28.02
C ILE A 507 8.71 25.78 27.93
N LYS A 508 9.19 25.40 26.73
CA LYS A 508 10.59 24.99 26.52
C LYS A 508 11.60 26.12 26.77
N LYS A 509 11.24 27.38 26.48
CA LYS A 509 12.14 28.53 26.58
C LYS A 509 12.13 29.18 27.98
N TYR A 510 10.99 29.18 28.66
CA TYR A 510 10.79 29.91 29.91
C TYR A 510 10.37 29.02 31.09
N GLY A 511 10.11 27.73 30.86
CA GLY A 511 9.59 26.81 31.88
C GLY A 511 10.51 26.61 33.07
N ASP A 512 11.83 26.77 32.88
CA ASP A 512 12.82 26.66 33.96
C ASP A 512 13.13 28.00 34.63
N THR A 513 12.64 29.13 34.09
CA THR A 513 13.01 30.48 34.55
C THR A 513 12.00 31.13 35.49
N ASP A 514 10.72 30.76 35.41
CA ASP A 514 9.65 31.31 36.26
C ASP A 514 8.59 30.23 36.51
N GLU A 515 8.51 29.75 37.76
CA GLU A 515 7.60 28.69 38.20
C GLU A 515 6.12 29.10 38.08
N HIS A 516 5.80 30.38 38.31
CA HIS A 516 4.44 30.88 38.19
C HIS A 516 4.00 30.94 36.72
N LEU A 517 4.88 31.45 35.85
CA LEU A 517 4.65 31.46 34.40
C LEU A 517 4.55 30.03 33.86
N ASN A 518 5.42 29.11 34.29
CA ASN A 518 5.38 27.71 33.86
C ASN A 518 4.04 27.05 34.25
N ASN A 519 3.54 27.29 35.46
CA ASN A 519 2.22 26.80 35.88
C ASN A 519 1.07 27.36 35.02
N GLN A 520 1.12 28.65 34.66
CA GLN A 520 0.14 29.25 33.75
C GLN A 520 0.23 28.66 32.32
N LEU A 521 1.44 28.49 31.79
CA LEU A 521 1.64 27.92 30.46
C LEU A 521 1.19 26.45 30.40
N ASN A 522 1.49 25.65 31.42
CA ASN A 522 1.01 24.27 31.52
C ASN A 522 -0.52 24.19 31.64
N LEU A 523 -1.16 25.14 32.33
CA LEU A 523 -2.62 25.23 32.41
C LEU A 523 -3.25 25.50 31.04
N ILE A 524 -2.69 26.45 30.28
CA ILE A 524 -3.14 26.75 28.91
C ILE A 524 -2.93 25.52 28.02
N GLN A 525 -1.80 24.83 28.15
CA GLN A 525 -1.48 23.65 27.35
C GLN A 525 -2.46 22.51 27.64
N ARG A 526 -2.76 22.26 28.92
CA ARG A 526 -3.75 21.27 29.32
C ARG A 526 -5.14 21.57 28.75
N ASN A 527 -5.57 22.83 28.75
CA ASN A 527 -6.84 23.23 28.16
C ASN A 527 -6.89 23.05 26.64
N GLN A 528 -5.78 23.31 25.93
CA GLN A 528 -5.67 23.06 24.48
C GLN A 528 -5.76 21.57 24.16
N LEU A 529 -5.07 20.72 24.94
CA LEU A 529 -5.13 19.26 24.79
C LEU A 529 -6.54 18.72 25.08
N ASN A 530 -7.21 19.25 26.11
CA ASN A 530 -8.60 18.91 26.40
C ASN A 530 -9.54 19.29 25.25
N LEU A 531 -9.39 20.47 24.64
CA LEU A 531 -10.18 20.87 23.48
C LEU A 531 -9.96 19.94 22.28
N LEU A 532 -8.70 19.55 22.03
CA LEU A 532 -8.37 18.60 20.96
C LEU A 532 -9.01 17.24 21.20
N GLU A 533 -8.99 16.75 22.45
CA GLU A 533 -9.66 15.50 22.82
C GLU A 533 -11.17 15.57 22.56
N LEU A 534 -11.81 16.70 22.86
CA LEU A 534 -13.24 16.89 22.61
C LEU A 534 -13.60 16.89 21.13
N VAL A 535 -12.78 17.51 20.29
CA VAL A 535 -12.96 17.45 18.83
C VAL A 535 -12.86 16.00 18.35
N ASN A 536 -11.87 15.26 18.84
CA ASN A 536 -11.69 13.86 18.48
C ASN A 536 -12.86 12.98 18.96
N GLN A 537 -13.34 13.16 20.19
CA GLN A 537 -14.50 12.44 20.72
C GLN A 537 -15.77 12.71 19.90
N LEU A 538 -15.99 13.96 19.46
CA LEU A 538 -17.13 14.32 18.63
C LEU A 538 -17.08 13.67 17.25
N LEU A 539 -15.88 13.55 16.66
CA LEU A 539 -15.67 12.84 15.40
C LEU A 539 -15.85 11.33 15.54
N ASP A 540 -15.31 10.72 16.60
CA ASP A 540 -15.47 9.30 16.88
C ASP A 540 -16.95 8.95 17.08
N PHE A 541 -17.70 9.79 17.80
CA PHE A 541 -19.14 9.64 17.92
C PHE A 541 -19.87 9.67 16.57
N HIS A 542 -19.52 10.63 15.69
CA HIS A 542 -20.14 10.72 14.37
C HIS A 542 -19.80 9.51 13.47
N LYS A 543 -18.58 8.96 13.57
CA LYS A 543 -18.21 7.72 12.88
C LYS A 543 -19.04 6.53 13.34
N ILE A 544 -19.37 6.47 14.63
CA ILE A 544 -20.20 5.41 15.20
C ILE A 544 -21.66 5.54 14.74
N GLU A 545 -22.26 6.74 14.75
CA GLU A 545 -23.66 6.94 14.28
C GLU A 545 -23.87 6.50 12.82
N ASN A 546 -22.87 6.70 11.96
CA ASN A 546 -22.96 6.37 10.53
C ASN A 546 -22.51 4.93 10.20
N GLN A 547 -22.32 4.06 11.19
CA GLN A 547 -21.80 2.68 11.00
C GLN A 547 -20.46 2.61 10.24
N ARG A 548 -19.64 3.67 10.31
CA ARG A 548 -18.34 3.73 9.63
C ARG A 548 -17.18 3.27 10.51
N LEU A 549 -17.40 3.10 11.81
CA LEU A 549 -16.42 2.57 12.74
C LEU A 549 -16.54 1.04 12.78
N LYS A 550 -15.59 0.34 12.13
CA LYS A 550 -15.52 -1.13 12.18
C LYS A 550 -14.81 -1.62 13.44
N LEU A 551 -15.28 -2.74 13.99
CA LEU A 551 -14.61 -3.47 15.06
C LEU A 551 -13.44 -4.28 14.49
N ARG A 552 -12.35 -4.39 15.25
CA ARG A 552 -11.15 -5.14 14.89
C ARG A 552 -10.69 -5.96 16.10
N ALA A 553 -11.37 -7.07 16.35
CA ALA A 553 -11.19 -7.89 17.55
C ALA A 553 -10.13 -8.98 17.35
N PHE A 554 -9.29 -9.18 18.37
CA PHE A 554 -8.24 -10.19 18.43
C PHE A 554 -8.18 -10.78 19.87
N PRO A 555 -7.76 -12.04 20.09
CA PRO A 555 -7.67 -12.63 21.42
C PRO A 555 -6.63 -11.92 22.29
N HIS A 556 -7.04 -11.50 23.48
CA HIS A 556 -6.17 -10.83 24.45
C HIS A 556 -6.40 -11.33 25.88
N ASP A 557 -5.33 -11.28 26.68
CA ASP A 557 -5.41 -11.34 28.13
C ASP A 557 -5.83 -9.97 28.69
N ILE A 558 -7.07 -9.89 29.16
CA ILE A 558 -7.67 -8.68 29.70
C ILE A 558 -6.93 -8.14 30.94
N LEU A 559 -6.31 -9.01 31.73
CA LEU A 559 -5.62 -8.61 32.95
C LEU A 559 -4.35 -7.81 32.64
N ILE A 560 -3.65 -8.16 31.56
CA ILE A 560 -2.47 -7.41 31.09
C ILE A 560 -2.87 -6.00 30.68
N ILE A 561 -3.94 -5.87 29.89
CA ILE A 561 -4.45 -4.58 29.41
C ILE A 561 -4.88 -3.70 30.59
N LEU A 562 -5.60 -4.26 31.58
CA LEU A 562 -6.05 -3.50 32.74
C LEU A 562 -4.90 -3.09 33.67
N LYS A 563 -3.85 -3.90 33.80
CA LYS A 563 -2.62 -3.53 34.52
C LYS A 563 -1.89 -2.37 33.82
N GLU A 564 -1.82 -2.39 32.49
CA GLU A 564 -1.27 -1.30 31.69
C GLU A 564 -2.04 0.01 31.95
N ILE A 565 -3.37 -0.03 31.83
CA ILE A 565 -4.23 1.14 32.09
C ILE A 565 -4.08 1.62 33.53
N LYS A 566 -4.06 0.72 34.52
CA LYS A 566 -3.87 1.06 35.94
C LYS A 566 -2.60 1.89 36.15
N SER A 567 -1.52 1.53 35.46
CA SER A 567 -0.22 2.19 35.65
C SER A 567 -0.28 3.70 35.40
N ALA A 568 -1.08 4.14 34.43
CA ALA A 568 -1.25 5.56 34.09
C ALA A 568 -1.99 6.38 35.18
N TYR A 569 -2.73 5.73 36.09
CA TYR A 569 -3.47 6.38 37.16
C TYR A 569 -2.79 6.26 38.54
N ASN A 570 -1.67 5.53 38.66
CA ASN A 570 -1.00 5.32 39.95
C ASN A 570 -0.50 6.63 40.58
N ASP A 571 0.05 7.56 39.79
CA ASP A 571 0.54 8.84 40.31
C ASP A 571 -0.61 9.74 40.81
N GLN A 572 -1.75 9.72 40.11
CA GLN A 572 -2.96 10.42 40.51
C GLN A 572 -3.59 9.81 41.77
N ALA A 573 -3.56 8.47 41.89
CA ALA A 573 -3.99 7.77 43.09
C ALA A 573 -3.10 8.11 44.29
N ALA A 574 -1.78 8.06 44.11
CA ALA A 574 -0.81 8.37 45.16
C ALA A 574 -0.90 9.81 45.64
N SER A 575 -0.99 10.79 44.73
CA SER A 575 -1.10 12.21 45.08
C SER A 575 -2.38 12.58 45.84
N ARG A 576 -3.45 11.78 45.69
CA ARG A 576 -4.74 11.97 46.38
C ARG A 576 -4.99 10.95 47.48
N ASN A 577 -4.00 10.09 47.75
CA ASN A 577 -4.07 8.97 48.69
C ASN A 577 -5.29 8.06 48.47
N ILE A 578 -5.67 7.82 47.22
CA ILE A 578 -6.78 6.93 46.86
C ILE A 578 -6.26 5.48 46.80
N ASP A 579 -6.92 4.56 47.50
CA ASP A 579 -6.62 3.12 47.40
C ASP A 579 -7.10 2.58 46.05
N PHE A 580 -6.17 2.32 45.13
CA PHE A 580 -6.47 1.88 43.77
C PHE A 580 -5.96 0.45 43.50
N SER A 581 -6.90 -0.50 43.37
CA SER A 581 -6.62 -1.93 43.27
C SER A 581 -7.35 -2.61 42.11
N ILE A 582 -6.79 -3.75 41.66
CA ILE A 582 -7.45 -4.68 40.73
C ILE A 582 -7.65 -5.99 41.49
N SER A 583 -8.87 -6.52 41.51
CA SER A 583 -9.19 -7.83 42.07
C SER A 583 -9.78 -8.75 40.99
N VAL A 584 -9.40 -10.02 41.03
CA VAL A 584 -9.84 -11.05 40.09
C VAL A 584 -10.58 -12.12 40.89
N LYS A 585 -11.88 -12.31 40.61
CA LYS A 585 -12.75 -13.26 41.35
C LYS A 585 -12.77 -14.65 40.72
N ASP A 586 -12.56 -14.76 39.42
CA ASP A 586 -12.65 -16.01 38.64
C ASP A 586 -11.44 -16.18 37.72
N GLU A 587 -11.08 -17.41 37.34
CA GLU A 587 -10.17 -17.64 36.21
C GLU A 587 -10.84 -17.23 34.91
N LEU A 588 -10.21 -16.31 34.17
CA LEU A 588 -10.77 -15.71 32.97
C LEU A 588 -10.10 -16.29 31.72
N PRO A 589 -10.89 -16.68 30.70
CA PRO A 589 -10.34 -17.05 29.40
C PRO A 589 -9.90 -15.81 28.61
N GLU A 590 -9.14 -16.02 27.53
CA GLU A 590 -8.86 -14.97 26.54
C GLU A 590 -10.18 -14.43 25.94
N ILE A 591 -10.24 -13.10 25.80
CA ILE A 591 -11.40 -12.42 25.20
C ILE A 591 -11.01 -11.81 23.87
N TRP A 592 -11.96 -11.80 22.93
CA TRP A 592 -11.78 -11.20 21.61
C TRP A 592 -12.22 -9.74 21.67
N VAL A 593 -11.26 -8.83 21.67
CA VAL A 593 -11.52 -7.39 21.85
C VAL A 593 -10.65 -6.55 20.92
N ASP A 594 -11.15 -5.36 20.59
CA ASP A 594 -10.36 -4.30 19.99
C ASP A 594 -9.70 -3.48 21.10
N ILE A 595 -8.38 -3.59 21.23
CA ILE A 595 -7.62 -3.01 22.36
C ILE A 595 -7.84 -1.50 22.47
N GLU A 596 -7.82 -0.76 21.35
CA GLU A 596 -7.91 0.69 21.38
C GLU A 596 -9.29 1.14 21.91
N LYS A 597 -10.34 0.50 21.42
CA LYS A 597 -11.71 0.80 21.84
C LYS A 597 -11.94 0.38 23.29
N LEU A 598 -11.41 -0.77 23.72
CA LEU A 598 -11.47 -1.21 25.11
C LEU A 598 -10.74 -0.23 26.05
N LYS A 599 -9.52 0.21 25.69
CA LYS A 599 -8.78 1.23 26.44
C LYS A 599 -9.59 2.52 26.58
N LYS A 600 -10.25 2.98 25.50
CA LYS A 600 -11.13 4.17 25.53
C LYS A 600 -12.33 4.01 26.47
N ILE A 601 -12.96 2.84 26.51
CA ILE A 601 -14.07 2.55 27.44
C ILE A 601 -13.57 2.63 28.88
N VAL A 602 -12.52 1.87 29.23
CA VAL A 602 -12.01 1.76 30.60
C VAL A 602 -11.43 3.09 31.09
N ASN A 603 -10.70 3.84 30.25
CA ASN A 603 -10.21 5.18 30.61
C ASN A 603 -11.34 6.17 30.89
N ASN A 604 -12.46 6.10 30.16
CA ASN A 604 -13.64 6.92 30.46
C ASN A 604 -14.25 6.59 31.83
N LEU A 605 -14.35 5.29 32.15
CA LEU A 605 -14.87 4.85 33.45
C LEU A 605 -13.94 5.27 34.60
N LEU A 606 -12.64 5.05 34.46
CA LEU A 606 -11.65 5.41 35.48
C LEU A 606 -11.52 6.92 35.65
N SER A 607 -11.49 7.69 34.55
CA SER A 607 -11.46 9.15 34.64
C SER A 607 -12.67 9.69 35.40
N ASN A 608 -13.86 9.10 35.25
CA ASN A 608 -15.04 9.46 36.03
C ASN A 608 -14.91 9.02 37.49
N ALA A 609 -14.49 7.78 37.75
CA ALA A 609 -14.27 7.28 39.11
C ALA A 609 -13.31 8.19 39.89
N PHE A 610 -12.14 8.52 39.33
CA PHE A 610 -11.18 9.43 39.96
C PHE A 610 -11.74 10.84 40.14
N LYS A 611 -12.61 11.31 39.25
CA LYS A 611 -13.19 12.65 39.35
C LYS A 611 -14.19 12.79 40.50
N PHE A 612 -15.00 11.76 40.74
CA PHE A 612 -16.09 11.80 41.72
C PHE A 612 -15.76 11.12 43.06
N THR A 613 -14.60 10.47 43.16
CA THR A 613 -14.06 9.93 44.42
C THR A 613 -13.25 11.02 45.15
N SER A 614 -13.42 11.13 46.46
CA SER A 614 -12.68 12.08 47.31
C SER A 614 -11.27 11.58 47.62
N ASN A 615 -10.46 12.39 48.31
CA ASN A 615 -9.13 11.97 48.76
C ASN A 615 -9.25 10.97 49.94
N ASN A 616 -8.35 9.99 50.04
CA ASN A 616 -8.38 8.89 51.04
C ASN A 616 -9.52 7.87 50.87
N GLU A 617 -10.17 7.85 49.70
CA GLU A 617 -11.23 6.90 49.35
C GLU A 617 -10.70 5.78 48.45
N LYS A 618 -11.57 4.85 48.01
CA LYS A 618 -11.16 3.63 47.30
C LYS A 618 -11.75 3.58 45.88
N ILE A 619 -10.94 3.12 44.93
CA ILE A 619 -11.35 2.74 43.59
C ILE A 619 -10.87 1.31 43.33
N GLU A 620 -11.74 0.44 42.85
CA GLU A 620 -11.43 -0.97 42.60
C GLU A 620 -11.92 -1.40 41.23
N ILE A 621 -11.06 -2.09 40.47
CA ILE A 621 -11.45 -2.78 39.25
C ILE A 621 -11.62 -4.26 39.58
N ILE A 622 -12.84 -4.77 39.44
CA ILE A 622 -13.19 -6.15 39.74
C ILE A 622 -13.42 -6.88 38.42
N LEU A 623 -12.70 -7.98 38.24
CA LEU A 623 -12.90 -8.90 37.13
C LEU A 623 -13.62 -10.17 37.59
N SER A 624 -14.70 -10.53 36.90
CA SER A 624 -15.49 -11.74 37.19
C SER A 624 -16.11 -12.32 35.93
N ARG A 625 -16.50 -13.60 36.00
CA ARG A 625 -17.30 -14.25 34.96
C ARG A 625 -18.78 -13.95 35.18
N SER A 626 -19.48 -13.64 34.09
CA SER A 626 -20.91 -13.33 34.09
C SER A 626 -21.60 -13.98 32.89
N VAL A 627 -22.90 -13.73 32.74
CA VAL A 627 -23.71 -14.17 31.61
C VAL A 627 -24.38 -12.96 30.98
N LEU A 628 -24.26 -12.83 29.65
CA LEU A 628 -24.95 -11.82 28.84
C LEU A 628 -25.72 -12.55 27.75
N ASN A 629 -27.04 -12.38 27.70
CA ASN A 629 -27.92 -13.00 26.69
C ASN A 629 -27.67 -14.51 26.49
N GLU A 630 -27.65 -15.27 27.59
CA GLU A 630 -27.36 -16.72 27.63
C GLU A 630 -25.94 -17.14 27.19
N MET A 631 -25.06 -16.18 26.87
CA MET A 631 -23.65 -16.41 26.56
C MET A 631 -22.75 -16.16 27.77
N SER A 632 -21.67 -16.93 27.91
CA SER A 632 -20.60 -16.62 28.87
C SER A 632 -19.99 -15.27 28.53
N ALA A 633 -19.82 -14.40 29.52
CA ALA A 633 -19.23 -13.08 29.38
C ALA A 633 -18.21 -12.80 30.48
N VAL A 634 -17.26 -11.91 30.21
CA VAL A 634 -16.41 -11.28 31.23
C VAL A 634 -17.06 -9.98 31.67
N CYS A 635 -17.14 -9.77 32.99
CA CYS A 635 -17.57 -8.53 33.59
C CYS A 635 -16.36 -7.77 34.13
N ILE A 636 -16.15 -6.56 33.61
CA ILE A 636 -15.20 -5.58 34.13
C ILE A 636 -16.01 -4.55 34.90
N GLU A 637 -15.91 -4.58 36.22
CA GLU A 637 -16.61 -3.67 37.13
C GLU A 637 -15.64 -2.62 37.66
N VAL A 638 -15.88 -1.35 37.37
CA VAL A 638 -15.17 -0.21 37.98
C VAL A 638 -16.04 0.30 39.12
N LYS A 639 -15.58 0.08 40.35
CA LYS A 639 -16.26 0.45 41.59
C LYS A 639 -15.53 1.63 42.23
N ASP A 640 -16.28 2.68 42.56
CA ASP A 640 -15.78 3.84 43.29
C ASP A 640 -16.55 4.02 44.61
N THR A 641 -15.94 4.67 45.60
CA THR A 641 -16.62 5.05 46.86
C THR A 641 -17.00 6.54 46.87
N GLY A 642 -17.26 7.14 45.69
CA GLY A 642 -17.57 8.55 45.55
C GLY A 642 -18.99 8.92 46.00
N THR A 643 -19.56 9.98 45.43
CA THR A 643 -20.89 10.50 45.84
C THR A 643 -22.08 9.68 45.34
N GLY A 644 -21.84 8.69 44.47
CA GLY A 644 -22.89 7.93 43.81
C GLY A 644 -23.72 8.79 42.84
N ILE A 645 -24.73 8.17 42.22
CA ILE A 645 -25.59 8.79 41.20
C ILE A 645 -27.03 8.80 41.72
N PRO A 646 -27.75 9.95 41.73
CA PRO A 646 -29.16 9.98 42.13
C PRO A 646 -30.01 8.97 41.35
N SER A 647 -30.89 8.23 42.03
CA SER A 647 -31.61 7.08 41.43
C SER A 647 -32.54 7.48 40.28
N ASP A 648 -33.07 8.70 40.30
CA ASP A 648 -33.85 9.33 39.24
C ASP A 648 -33.00 9.64 37.98
N LYS A 649 -31.68 9.73 38.13
CA LYS A 649 -30.73 10.11 37.07
C LYS A 649 -30.02 8.93 36.42
N LEU A 650 -30.03 7.75 37.05
CA LEU A 650 -29.38 6.53 36.54
C LEU A 650 -29.75 6.18 35.08
N PRO A 651 -31.02 6.29 34.62
CA PRO A 651 -31.38 5.94 33.24
C PRO A 651 -30.73 6.86 32.19
N TYR A 652 -30.40 8.09 32.56
CA TYR A 652 -29.99 9.15 31.64
C TYR A 652 -28.47 9.35 31.58
N VAL A 653 -27.68 8.65 32.40
CA VAL A 653 -26.21 8.90 32.45
C VAL A 653 -25.46 8.54 31.17
N PHE A 654 -26.08 7.73 30.31
CA PHE A 654 -25.56 7.38 28.99
C PHE A 654 -26.13 8.28 27.87
N ASP A 655 -27.05 9.19 28.19
CA ASP A 655 -27.60 10.13 27.23
C ASP A 655 -26.61 11.24 26.91
N ARG A 656 -26.71 11.73 25.67
CA ARG A 656 -25.78 12.72 25.15
C ARG A 656 -25.89 14.03 25.92
N PHE A 657 -24.74 14.57 26.31
CA PHE A 657 -24.60 15.83 27.06
C PHE A 657 -25.24 15.80 28.45
N PHE A 658 -25.58 14.63 28.97
CA PHE A 658 -26.16 14.52 30.30
C PHE A 658 -25.11 14.87 31.38
N GLN A 659 -25.47 15.79 32.28
CA GLN A 659 -24.67 16.25 33.40
C GLN A 659 -25.58 16.53 34.60
N THR A 660 -25.10 16.30 35.83
CA THR A 660 -25.85 16.66 37.04
C THR A 660 -25.61 18.11 37.43
N GLU A 661 -26.63 18.80 37.95
CA GLU A 661 -26.51 20.19 38.42
C GLU A 661 -25.46 20.38 39.53
N GLU A 662 -25.24 19.35 40.36
CA GLU A 662 -24.21 19.32 41.40
C GLU A 662 -22.79 19.22 40.82
N ALA A 663 -22.61 18.48 39.72
CA ALA A 663 -21.33 18.40 38.99
C ALA A 663 -21.01 19.71 38.25
N GLN A 664 -22.03 20.46 37.81
CA GLN A 664 -21.85 21.78 37.20
C GLN A 664 -21.46 22.85 38.23
N LYS A 665 -22.03 22.82 39.43
CA LYS A 665 -21.73 23.78 40.51
C LYS A 665 -20.36 23.56 41.19
N SER A 666 -19.84 22.33 41.17
CA SER A 666 -18.57 21.96 41.82
C SER A 666 -17.33 22.11 40.93
N GLY A 667 -17.48 22.56 39.67
CA GLY A 667 -16.37 22.64 38.71
C GLY A 667 -15.85 21.26 38.24
N LEU A 668 -16.45 20.17 38.69
CA LEU A 668 -16.15 18.79 38.33
C LEU A 668 -16.93 18.35 37.07
N SER A 669 -17.31 19.26 36.18
CA SER A 669 -18.11 18.91 35.00
C SER A 669 -17.25 18.38 33.85
N GLY A 670 -17.69 17.29 33.21
CA GLY A 670 -17.14 16.74 31.97
C GLY A 670 -18.10 17.04 30.83
N THR A 671 -17.78 16.69 29.58
CA THR A 671 -18.60 17.11 28.44
C THR A 671 -19.90 16.32 28.24
N GLY A 672 -20.12 15.27 29.01
CA GLY A 672 -21.33 14.43 28.92
C GLY A 672 -21.40 13.57 27.66
N ILE A 673 -20.27 13.39 26.96
CA ILE A 673 -20.16 12.57 25.74
C ILE A 673 -19.46 11.23 26.02
N GLY A 674 -18.52 11.21 26.98
CA GLY A 674 -17.64 10.06 27.25
C GLY A 674 -18.36 8.76 27.58
N LEU A 675 -19.39 8.80 28.43
CA LEU A 675 -20.19 7.62 28.79
C LEU A 675 -21.05 7.12 27.62
N THR A 676 -21.60 8.03 26.80
CA THR A 676 -22.34 7.67 25.58
C THR A 676 -21.43 6.95 24.58
N ILE A 677 -20.21 7.45 24.36
CA ILE A 677 -19.22 6.80 23.48
C ILE A 677 -18.81 5.44 24.05
N ALA A 678 -18.53 5.37 25.35
CA ALA A 678 -18.17 4.12 26.02
C ALA A 678 -19.27 3.06 25.87
N LYS A 679 -20.54 3.43 26.04
CA LYS A 679 -21.69 2.54 25.83
C LYS A 679 -21.78 2.08 24.38
N LYS A 680 -21.65 2.99 23.41
CA LYS A 680 -21.70 2.65 21.99
C LYS A 680 -20.52 1.77 21.54
N MET A 681 -19.33 1.95 22.10
CA MET A 681 -18.18 1.08 21.86
C MET A 681 -18.35 -0.29 22.51
N ALA A 682 -19.00 -0.38 23.67
CA ALA A 682 -19.37 -1.65 24.28
C ALA A 682 -20.40 -2.40 23.42
N GLU A 683 -21.43 -1.71 22.93
CA GLU A 683 -22.41 -2.25 21.97
C GLU A 683 -21.73 -2.72 20.68
N LEU A 684 -20.72 -1.99 20.19
CA LEU A 684 -19.94 -2.39 19.02
C LEU A 684 -19.16 -3.69 19.24
N HIS A 685 -18.77 -4.02 20.49
CA HIS A 685 -18.19 -5.32 20.85
C HIS A 685 -19.25 -6.41 21.09
N HIS A 686 -20.50 -6.17 20.71
CA HIS A 686 -21.66 -7.00 21.07
C HIS A 686 -21.82 -7.21 22.58
N GLY A 687 -21.26 -6.28 23.35
CA GLY A 687 -21.31 -6.24 24.81
C GLY A 687 -22.36 -5.27 25.33
N ASN A 688 -22.34 -5.03 26.63
CA ASN A 688 -23.22 -4.06 27.27
C ASN A 688 -22.50 -3.30 28.39
N LEU A 689 -22.88 -2.03 28.59
CA LEU A 689 -22.36 -1.19 29.67
C LEU A 689 -23.52 -0.70 30.54
N THR A 690 -23.49 -1.04 31.83
CA THR A 690 -24.53 -0.67 32.80
C THR A 690 -23.94 0.05 34.00
N VAL A 691 -24.79 0.73 34.78
CA VAL A 691 -24.40 1.40 36.02
C VAL A 691 -25.40 1.10 37.14
N GLU A 692 -24.90 1.00 38.36
CA GLU A 692 -25.71 0.98 39.59
C GLU A 692 -24.98 1.72 40.73
N ASN A 693 -25.71 2.10 41.78
CA ASN A 693 -25.08 2.58 43.01
C ASN A 693 -24.67 1.41 43.88
N ASN A 694 -23.49 1.49 44.47
CA ASN A 694 -23.01 0.46 45.40
C ASN A 694 -23.35 0.78 46.86
N THR A 695 -23.12 -0.19 47.75
CA THR A 695 -23.48 -0.12 49.17
C THR A 695 -22.64 0.89 49.98
N GLU A 696 -21.54 1.39 49.42
CA GLU A 696 -20.57 2.28 50.07
C GLU A 696 -20.73 3.73 49.61
N LYS A 697 -21.96 4.14 49.26
CA LYS A 697 -22.33 5.48 48.76
C LYS A 697 -21.75 5.90 47.40
N GLY A 698 -21.00 5.03 46.69
CA GLY A 698 -20.45 5.33 45.36
C GLY A 698 -21.18 4.64 44.20
N SER A 699 -20.55 4.60 43.02
CA SER A 699 -21.10 3.93 41.83
C SER A 699 -20.31 2.69 41.39
N SER A 700 -20.99 1.82 40.63
CA SER A 700 -20.40 0.64 40.01
C SER A 700 -20.81 0.60 38.54
N PHE A 701 -19.84 0.84 37.66
CA PHE A 701 -19.99 0.69 36.22
C PHE A 701 -19.54 -0.70 35.80
N ARG A 702 -20.41 -1.44 35.12
CA ARG A 702 -20.15 -2.82 34.69
C ARG A 702 -20.16 -2.93 33.18
N LEU A 703 -19.03 -3.33 32.63
CA LEU A 703 -18.86 -3.65 31.22
C LEU A 703 -18.90 -5.18 31.05
N PHE A 704 -19.87 -5.66 30.26
CA PHE A 704 -20.02 -7.07 29.90
C PHE A 704 -19.53 -7.29 28.48
N LEU A 705 -18.58 -8.21 28.31
CA LEU A 705 -18.01 -8.59 27.03
C LEU A 705 -18.17 -10.10 26.82
N PRO A 706 -18.78 -10.57 25.71
CA PRO A 706 -18.95 -12.01 25.49
C PRO A 706 -17.60 -12.73 25.33
N ILE A 707 -17.53 -13.97 25.81
CA ILE A 707 -16.33 -14.82 25.73
C ILE A 707 -16.30 -15.57 24.39
N GLY A 708 -15.10 -15.68 23.80
CA GLY A 708 -14.89 -16.30 22.48
C GLY A 708 -15.25 -15.38 21.33
N ASN A 709 -15.25 -15.89 20.10
CA ASN A 709 -15.46 -15.10 18.87
C ASN A 709 -16.79 -15.37 18.15
N LYS A 710 -17.63 -16.27 18.66
CA LYS A 710 -18.87 -16.71 17.98
C LYS A 710 -19.91 -15.59 17.76
N HIS A 711 -19.80 -14.51 18.53
CA HIS A 711 -20.67 -13.35 18.45
C HIS A 711 -20.19 -12.32 17.41
N LEU A 712 -18.97 -12.47 16.90
CA LEU A 712 -18.34 -11.54 15.96
C LEU A 712 -18.61 -11.97 14.51
N GLU A 713 -18.78 -11.00 13.62
CA GLU A 713 -18.83 -11.26 12.18
C GLU A 713 -17.41 -11.52 11.63
N ASN A 714 -17.29 -12.26 10.52
CA ASN A 714 -15.99 -12.58 9.92
C ASN A 714 -15.16 -11.34 9.54
N GLU A 715 -15.81 -10.20 9.24
CA GLU A 715 -15.13 -8.93 8.95
C GLU A 715 -14.59 -8.22 10.19
N GLU A 716 -15.06 -8.57 11.39
CA GLU A 716 -14.70 -7.98 12.68
C GLU A 716 -13.53 -8.71 13.35
N ILE A 717 -13.25 -9.93 12.91
CA ILE A 717 -12.21 -10.82 13.44
C ILE A 717 -10.89 -10.53 12.71
N LEU A 718 -9.86 -10.11 13.44
CA LEU A 718 -8.49 -10.11 12.92
C LEU A 718 -7.83 -11.46 13.21
N LEU A 719 -7.26 -12.08 12.17
CA LEU A 719 -6.54 -13.35 12.27
C LEU A 719 -5.06 -13.16 12.64
N GLN A 720 -4.54 -11.92 12.65
CA GLN A 720 -3.17 -11.56 13.05
C GLN A 720 -3.13 -10.18 13.75
N LEU A 721 -2.17 -9.97 14.66
CA LEU A 721 -1.93 -8.65 15.27
C LEU A 721 -1.50 -7.62 14.22
N PRO A 722 -2.04 -6.38 14.21
CA PRO A 722 -1.48 -5.31 13.41
C PRO A 722 -0.02 -5.05 13.82
N ALA A 723 0.87 -4.85 12.84
CA ALA A 723 2.25 -4.43 13.11
C ALA A 723 2.26 -3.15 13.94
N ALA A 724 3.22 -3.04 14.87
CA ALA A 724 3.36 -1.95 15.84
C ALA A 724 3.56 -0.53 15.23
N ASN A 725 3.45 -0.37 13.91
CA ASN A 725 3.60 0.91 13.21
C ASN A 725 2.29 1.68 13.02
N ASP A 726 1.12 1.08 13.31
CA ASP A 726 -0.14 1.82 13.45
C ASP A 726 -0.37 2.34 14.90
N VAL A 727 0.58 2.10 15.82
CA VAL A 727 0.37 2.15 17.30
C VAL A 727 0.74 3.50 17.95
N ASN A 728 0.69 4.62 17.24
CA ASN A 728 0.89 5.95 17.87
C ASN A 728 -0.23 6.95 17.55
N LEU A 729 -1.48 6.50 17.60
CA LEU A 729 -2.64 7.36 17.37
C LEU A 729 -3.75 7.17 18.41
N SER A 730 -3.41 7.16 19.70
CA SER A 730 -4.21 7.73 20.80
C SER A 730 -3.69 7.26 22.17
N GLY A 731 -2.61 7.89 22.63
CA GLY A 731 -2.10 7.62 23.97
C GLY A 731 -1.08 8.65 24.40
N HIS A 732 -1.50 9.54 25.29
CA HIS A 732 -0.67 10.29 26.24
C HIS A 732 0.40 11.21 25.62
N PHE A 733 0.03 12.49 25.45
CA PHE A 733 0.97 13.61 25.54
C PHE A 733 1.53 13.69 26.98
N PHE A 734 2.39 12.76 27.37
CA PHE A 734 3.25 12.93 28.54
C PHE A 734 4.70 12.65 28.15
N LYS A 735 5.53 13.64 28.49
CA LYS A 735 6.96 13.81 28.26
C LYS A 735 7.77 12.51 28.19
N GLU A 736 8.52 12.35 27.11
CA GLU A 736 9.88 11.83 27.17
C GLU A 736 10.84 12.79 26.44
N HIS A 737 11.93 13.14 27.13
CA HIS A 737 12.97 14.02 26.63
C HIS A 737 13.70 13.38 25.44
N LEU A 738 13.52 13.93 24.24
CA LEU A 738 14.44 13.68 23.13
C LEU A 738 15.74 14.48 23.33
N PRO A 739 16.92 13.87 23.18
CA PRO A 739 18.21 14.52 23.39
C PRO A 739 18.49 15.57 22.30
N GLN A 740 18.92 16.76 22.74
CA GLN A 740 19.30 17.87 21.87
C GLN A 740 20.53 17.51 21.02
N LYS A 741 20.41 17.65 19.68
CA LYS A 741 21.55 17.93 18.80
C LYS A 741 21.36 19.32 18.22
N ASN A 742 22.28 20.22 18.56
CA ASN A 742 22.43 21.51 17.90
C ASN A 742 22.78 21.29 16.43
N TYR A 743 21.81 21.44 15.54
CA TYR A 743 22.05 21.49 14.10
C TYR A 743 22.38 22.93 13.71
N SER A 744 23.69 23.22 13.62
CA SER A 744 24.16 24.37 12.86
C SER A 744 24.28 23.96 11.39
N VAL A 745 23.53 24.63 10.51
CA VAL A 745 23.71 24.47 9.06
C VAL A 745 25.08 25.04 8.69
N SER A 746 25.93 24.21 8.09
CA SER A 746 27.24 24.64 7.61
C SER A 746 27.08 25.73 6.56
N LYS A 747 27.59 26.94 6.86
CA LYS A 747 27.76 28.01 5.88
C LYS A 747 28.77 27.57 4.82
N THR A 748 28.32 27.34 3.58
CA THR A 748 29.21 27.22 2.42
C THR A 748 28.82 28.20 1.33
N LYS A 749 29.66 29.22 1.16
CA LYS A 749 30.09 30.01 -0.02
C LYS A 749 29.17 30.36 -1.23
N GLU A 750 27.89 29.99 -1.29
CA GLU A 750 26.94 30.58 -2.27
C GLU A 750 25.83 31.36 -1.54
N ASN A 751 25.64 32.61 -1.94
CA ASN A 751 25.04 33.67 -1.12
C ASN A 751 23.50 33.77 -1.23
N GLN A 752 22.76 32.67 -1.45
CA GLN A 752 21.29 32.69 -1.57
C GLN A 752 20.61 31.63 -0.70
N LYS A 753 19.60 32.06 0.08
CA LYS A 753 18.74 31.17 0.86
C LYS A 753 17.86 30.33 -0.07
N PRO A 754 17.60 29.03 0.22
CA PRO A 754 16.68 28.21 -0.58
C PRO A 754 15.28 28.82 -0.59
N LYS A 755 14.56 28.66 -1.71
CA LYS A 755 13.21 29.17 -1.92
C LYS A 755 12.18 28.14 -1.47
N LEU A 756 11.21 28.57 -0.67
CA LEU A 756 10.12 27.72 -0.21
C LEU A 756 8.80 28.38 -0.56
N LEU A 757 7.82 27.60 -1.04
CA LEU A 757 6.45 28.09 -1.25
C LEU A 757 5.53 27.47 -0.20
N VAL A 758 4.85 28.32 0.56
CA VAL A 758 3.81 27.92 1.53
C VAL A 758 2.46 28.24 0.92
N VAL A 759 1.62 27.21 0.75
CA VAL A 759 0.26 27.31 0.24
C VAL A 759 -0.70 26.92 1.36
N GLU A 760 -1.36 27.90 1.94
CA GLU A 760 -2.21 27.72 3.13
C GLU A 760 -3.31 28.77 3.07
N ASP A 761 -4.57 28.38 3.22
CA ASP A 761 -5.70 29.29 3.08
C ASP A 761 -5.92 30.15 4.35
N ASN A 762 -5.50 29.65 5.51
CA ASN A 762 -5.54 30.40 6.75
C ASN A 762 -4.38 31.41 6.84
N ASP A 763 -4.70 32.70 6.80
CA ASP A 763 -3.72 33.80 6.83
C ASP A 763 -2.81 33.77 8.06
N GLU A 764 -3.35 33.45 9.24
CA GLU A 764 -2.58 33.41 10.49
C GLU A 764 -1.59 32.23 10.53
N LEU A 765 -2.03 31.04 10.09
CA LEU A 765 -1.18 29.85 10.01
C LEU A 765 -0.10 30.02 8.94
N ARG A 766 -0.46 30.60 7.79
CA ARG A 766 0.49 30.91 6.72
C ARG A 766 1.57 31.89 7.19
N GLU A 767 1.20 32.98 7.83
CA GLU A 767 2.15 33.96 8.37
C GLU A 767 2.99 33.37 9.50
N TYR A 768 2.43 32.48 10.32
CA TYR A 768 3.17 31.78 11.36
C TYR A 768 4.21 30.80 10.79
N ILE A 769 3.84 29.98 9.80
CA ILE A 769 4.76 29.09 9.07
C ILE A 769 5.90 29.91 8.44
N LYS A 770 5.56 31.00 7.75
CA LYS A 770 6.53 31.92 7.18
C LYS A 770 7.47 32.48 8.24
N THR A 771 6.95 32.98 9.35
CA THR A 771 7.77 33.55 10.44
C THR A 771 8.76 32.53 10.99
N CYS A 772 8.37 31.26 11.06
CA CYS A 772 9.27 30.18 11.50
C CYS A 772 10.37 29.86 10.46
N LEU A 773 10.08 29.98 9.16
CA LEU A 773 10.99 29.58 8.08
C LEU A 773 11.80 30.73 7.46
N ILE A 774 11.41 32.00 7.64
CA ILE A 774 12.03 33.18 7.00
C ILE A 774 13.51 33.39 7.39
N GLN A 775 13.92 32.85 8.55
CA GLN A 775 15.31 32.92 9.01
C GLN A 775 16.25 32.12 8.11
N ASP A 776 15.82 30.93 7.67
CA ASP A 776 16.65 29.99 6.92
C ASP A 776 16.29 29.96 5.41
N PHE A 777 15.08 30.39 5.03
CA PHE A 777 14.54 30.28 3.69
C PHE A 777 14.03 31.62 3.12
N THR A 778 13.95 31.70 1.78
CA THR A 778 13.19 32.73 1.07
C THR A 778 11.76 32.21 0.87
N VAL A 779 10.79 32.72 1.63
CA VAL A 779 9.43 32.18 1.66
C VAL A 779 8.51 32.97 0.72
N TYR A 780 7.86 32.25 -0.20
CA TYR A 780 6.74 32.73 -1.01
C TYR A 780 5.43 32.17 -0.45
N GLU A 781 4.36 32.94 -0.53
CA GLU A 781 3.07 32.60 0.09
C GLU A 781 1.98 32.49 -0.97
N ALA A 782 1.05 31.56 -0.81
CA ALA A 782 -0.17 31.47 -1.59
C ALA A 782 -1.35 31.10 -0.69
N ASP A 783 -2.52 31.63 -1.03
CA ASP A 783 -3.78 31.51 -0.28
C ASP A 783 -4.68 30.37 -0.78
N ASN A 784 -4.34 29.73 -1.91
CA ASN A 784 -5.05 28.59 -2.47
C ASN A 784 -4.18 27.85 -3.50
N GLY A 785 -4.64 26.67 -3.96
CA GLY A 785 -3.90 25.86 -4.92
C GLY A 785 -3.69 26.51 -6.29
N GLU A 786 -4.58 27.42 -6.73
CA GLU A 786 -4.46 28.08 -8.04
C GLU A 786 -3.37 29.15 -8.02
N THR A 787 -3.35 30.00 -6.98
CA THR A 787 -2.27 30.96 -6.75
C THR A 787 -0.96 30.23 -6.42
N GLY A 788 -1.03 29.12 -5.69
CA GLY A 788 0.09 28.23 -5.39
C GLY A 788 0.74 27.67 -6.66
N LEU A 789 -0.06 27.10 -7.57
CA LEU A 789 0.43 26.57 -8.84
C LEU A 789 1.09 27.65 -9.70
N ASN A 790 0.45 28.82 -9.83
CA ASN A 790 1.02 29.94 -10.57
C ASN A 790 2.37 30.41 -9.99
N LYS A 791 2.48 30.46 -8.65
CA LYS A 791 3.72 30.81 -7.96
C LYS A 791 4.77 29.70 -8.04
N ALA A 792 4.39 28.43 -8.03
CA ALA A 792 5.28 27.31 -8.25
C ALA A 792 5.93 27.40 -9.64
N ILE A 793 5.14 27.70 -10.67
CA ILE A 793 5.61 27.91 -12.04
C ILE A 793 6.49 29.16 -12.17
N THR A 794 6.12 30.25 -11.50
CA THR A 794 6.79 31.56 -11.64
C THR A 794 8.11 31.61 -10.89
N TYR A 795 8.14 31.13 -9.64
CA TYR A 795 9.29 31.29 -8.75
C TYR A 795 10.20 30.07 -8.70
N LEU A 796 9.72 28.89 -9.15
CA LEU A 796 10.39 27.60 -9.11
C LEU A 796 11.04 27.36 -7.73
N PRO A 797 10.22 27.16 -6.68
CA PRO A 797 10.71 26.94 -5.33
C PRO A 797 11.47 25.60 -5.22
N ASP A 798 12.38 25.52 -4.25
CA ASP A 798 13.13 24.30 -3.93
C ASP A 798 12.26 23.27 -3.17
N LEU A 799 11.19 23.72 -2.51
CA LEU A 799 10.21 22.89 -1.79
C LEU A 799 8.84 23.61 -1.68
N ILE A 800 7.75 22.85 -1.72
CA ILE A 800 6.38 23.35 -1.49
C ILE A 800 5.81 22.70 -0.24
N ILE A 801 5.25 23.51 0.67
CA ILE A 801 4.41 23.07 1.78
C ILE A 801 2.99 23.50 1.43
N SER A 802 2.05 22.57 1.40
CA SER A 802 0.66 22.86 1.03
C SER A 802 -0.33 22.24 1.99
N ASP A 803 -1.36 22.98 2.38
CA ASP A 803 -2.55 22.36 2.97
C ASP A 803 -3.29 21.50 1.94
N VAL A 804 -4.02 20.49 2.40
CA VAL A 804 -4.83 19.63 1.54
C VAL A 804 -6.17 20.29 1.22
N LEU A 805 -6.84 20.90 2.19
CA LEU A 805 -8.17 21.49 2.02
C LEU A 805 -8.07 23.01 1.91
N MET A 806 -8.19 23.55 0.70
CA MET A 806 -8.14 24.98 0.43
C MET A 806 -9.21 25.37 -0.61
N PRO A 807 -9.71 26.62 -0.60
CA PRO A 807 -10.72 27.07 -1.55
C PRO A 807 -10.18 27.15 -2.99
N LYS A 808 -11.09 27.17 -3.97
CA LYS A 808 -10.84 27.21 -5.43
C LYS A 808 -10.15 25.96 -6.00
N MET A 809 -8.94 25.67 -5.54
CA MET A 809 -8.15 24.50 -5.91
C MET A 809 -7.52 23.94 -4.65
N ASP A 810 -7.79 22.66 -4.39
CA ASP A 810 -7.26 21.97 -3.23
C ASP A 810 -5.79 21.55 -3.43
N GLY A 811 -5.11 21.16 -2.34
CA GLY A 811 -3.69 20.81 -2.39
C GLY A 811 -3.37 19.57 -3.21
N LEU A 812 -4.30 18.61 -3.31
CA LEU A 812 -4.12 17.39 -4.08
C LEU A 812 -4.24 17.66 -5.58
N GLN A 813 -5.21 18.49 -5.98
CA GLN A 813 -5.37 18.98 -7.35
C GLN A 813 -4.15 19.78 -7.78
N MET A 814 -3.66 20.68 -6.91
CA MET A 814 -2.45 21.46 -7.17
C MET A 814 -1.24 20.53 -7.35
N LEU A 815 -1.05 19.56 -6.44
CA LEU A 815 0.03 18.58 -6.52
C LEU A 815 -0.02 17.79 -7.83
N ALA A 816 -1.19 17.28 -8.22
CA ALA A 816 -1.36 16.54 -9.46
C ALA A 816 -0.97 17.37 -10.69
N GLN A 817 -1.23 18.68 -10.68
CA GLN A 817 -0.81 19.58 -11.76
C GLN A 817 0.69 19.90 -11.70
N ILE A 818 1.25 20.13 -10.51
CA ILE A 818 2.69 20.34 -10.30
C ILE A 818 3.48 19.15 -10.84
N LYS A 819 3.03 17.91 -10.56
CA LYS A 819 3.70 16.68 -10.99
C LYS A 819 3.51 16.35 -12.47
N LYS A 820 2.50 16.92 -13.14
CA LYS A 820 2.28 16.80 -14.60
C LYS A 820 3.02 17.85 -15.44
N ASP A 821 3.36 19.00 -14.88
CA ASP A 821 4.06 20.06 -15.61
C ASP A 821 5.58 19.86 -15.61
N ASN A 822 6.15 19.80 -16.81
CA ASN A 822 7.59 19.66 -17.06
C ASN A 822 8.49 20.63 -16.27
N ARG A 823 7.99 21.82 -15.95
CA ARG A 823 8.72 22.87 -15.25
C ARG A 823 8.72 22.68 -13.74
N THR A 824 7.73 21.99 -13.18
CA THR A 824 7.51 21.89 -11.73
C THR A 824 7.49 20.45 -11.20
N SER A 825 7.48 19.43 -12.06
CA SER A 825 7.41 18.00 -11.72
C SER A 825 8.46 17.57 -10.69
N HIS A 826 9.66 18.11 -10.85
CA HIS A 826 10.80 17.83 -9.99
C HIS A 826 10.67 18.48 -8.60
N ILE A 827 9.75 19.40 -8.32
CA ILE A 827 9.69 20.11 -7.03
C ILE A 827 9.13 19.18 -5.93
N PRO A 828 9.73 19.09 -4.74
CA PRO A 828 9.24 18.26 -3.66
C PRO A 828 8.05 18.93 -2.95
N VAL A 829 7.04 18.16 -2.59
CA VAL A 829 5.82 18.68 -1.94
C VAL A 829 5.54 17.95 -0.63
N ILE A 830 5.39 18.72 0.47
CA ILE A 830 4.90 18.26 1.77
C ILE A 830 3.43 18.68 1.90
N LEU A 831 2.54 17.72 2.16
CA LEU A 831 1.12 17.97 2.38
C LEU A 831 0.75 18.03 3.87
N LEU A 832 0.10 19.11 4.30
CA LEU A 832 -0.49 19.26 5.63
C LEU A 832 -1.92 18.73 5.60
N THR A 833 -2.30 17.79 6.49
CA THR A 833 -3.64 17.17 6.45
C THR A 833 -4.27 17.01 7.83
N ALA A 834 -5.58 17.20 7.92
CA ALA A 834 -6.37 16.93 9.12
C ALA A 834 -7.01 15.53 9.14
N ARG A 835 -6.86 14.72 8.08
CA ARG A 835 -7.51 13.40 7.96
C ARG A 835 -6.55 12.27 8.31
N SER A 836 -7.06 11.22 8.96
CA SER A 836 -6.34 9.96 9.12
C SER A 836 -6.06 9.36 7.74
N LEU A 837 -4.79 9.02 7.49
CA LEU A 837 -4.26 8.46 6.23
C LEU A 837 -5.02 7.20 5.72
N SER A 838 -5.87 6.59 6.55
CA SER A 838 -6.65 5.38 6.23
C SER A 838 -7.86 5.59 5.31
N GLN A 839 -8.48 6.77 5.28
CA GLN A 839 -9.69 7.01 4.45
C GLN A 839 -9.37 7.36 2.99
N HIS A 840 -8.12 7.72 2.68
CA HIS A 840 -7.67 8.11 1.34
C HIS A 840 -6.45 7.34 0.86
N LYS A 841 -6.12 6.19 1.46
CA LYS A 841 -5.02 5.33 0.99
C LYS A 841 -5.19 4.94 -0.49
N VAL A 842 -6.42 4.90 -1.01
CA VAL A 842 -6.74 4.62 -2.41
C VAL A 842 -6.47 5.81 -3.35
N GLU A 843 -6.55 7.06 -2.88
CA GLU A 843 -6.19 8.24 -3.68
C GLU A 843 -4.73 8.71 -3.44
N GLY A 844 -4.20 8.55 -2.22
CA GLY A 844 -2.89 9.05 -1.80
C GLY A 844 -1.71 8.28 -2.39
N LEU A 845 -1.84 6.96 -2.59
CA LEU A 845 -0.78 6.12 -3.15
C LEU A 845 -0.47 6.45 -4.63
N GLU A 846 -1.29 7.26 -5.31
CA GLU A 846 -1.11 7.68 -6.71
C GLU A 846 -0.74 9.18 -6.87
N THR A 847 -0.64 9.97 -5.79
CA THR A 847 -0.60 11.46 -5.89
C THR A 847 0.79 12.10 -6.07
N GLY A 848 1.88 11.35 -5.87
CA GLY A 848 3.25 11.86 -6.11
C GLY A 848 3.78 12.87 -5.08
N ALA A 849 3.15 13.03 -3.92
CA ALA A 849 3.69 13.84 -2.81
C ALA A 849 4.92 13.17 -2.19
N ASP A 850 5.86 14.00 -1.73
CA ASP A 850 7.14 13.54 -1.18
C ASP A 850 7.06 13.28 0.34
N ASP A 851 6.15 13.95 1.07
CA ASP A 851 5.88 13.70 2.50
C ASP A 851 4.49 14.22 2.94
N TYR A 852 4.00 13.74 4.09
CA TYR A 852 2.72 14.16 4.70
C TYR A 852 2.90 14.49 6.19
N LEU A 853 2.20 15.53 6.67
CA LEU A 853 2.22 15.94 8.07
C LEU A 853 0.79 16.19 8.61
N LEU A 854 0.47 15.59 9.76
CA LEU A 854 -0.86 15.64 10.36
C LEU A 854 -1.04 16.90 11.22
N LYS A 855 -2.07 17.70 10.94
CA LYS A 855 -2.52 18.77 11.84
C LYS A 855 -3.22 18.15 13.08
N PRO A 856 -3.04 18.68 14.31
CA PRO A 856 -2.03 19.68 14.68
C PRO A 856 -0.62 19.05 14.73
N PHE A 857 0.38 19.74 14.19
CA PHE A 857 1.76 19.25 14.08
C PHE A 857 2.76 20.05 14.92
N ASP A 858 3.89 19.43 15.23
CA ASP A 858 5.05 20.11 15.79
C ASP A 858 5.85 20.81 14.67
N PHE A 859 6.24 22.06 14.91
CA PHE A 859 7.02 22.84 13.94
C PHE A 859 8.48 22.41 13.88
N ASP A 860 9.05 21.91 14.99
CA ASP A 860 10.39 21.33 14.98
C ASP A 860 10.41 20.07 14.08
N GLU A 861 9.31 19.31 14.04
CA GLU A 861 9.13 18.17 13.12
C GLU A 861 9.02 18.63 11.66
N LEU A 862 8.21 19.66 11.38
CA LEU A 862 8.09 20.23 10.03
C LEU A 862 9.45 20.70 9.49
N ILE A 863 10.22 21.42 10.30
CA ILE A 863 11.55 21.91 9.90
C ILE A 863 12.49 20.74 9.61
N ALA A 864 12.51 19.71 10.46
CA ALA A 864 13.36 18.52 10.25
C ALA A 864 13.03 17.81 8.92
N ARG A 865 11.74 17.70 8.56
CA ARG A 865 11.30 17.10 7.30
C ARG A 865 11.74 17.93 6.09
N VAL A 866 11.56 19.25 6.13
CA VAL A 866 12.02 20.18 5.08
C VAL A 866 13.54 20.06 4.89
N ASP A 867 14.30 20.08 5.98
CA ASP A 867 15.75 19.97 5.95
C ASP A 867 16.24 18.65 5.34
N ASN A 868 15.60 17.54 5.71
CA ASN A 868 15.96 16.21 5.23
C ASN A 868 15.71 16.09 3.71
N LEU A 869 14.58 16.59 3.22
CA LEU A 869 14.26 16.56 1.78
C LEU A 869 15.26 17.40 0.97
N LEU A 870 15.60 18.61 1.43
CA LEU A 870 16.56 19.48 0.75
C LEU A 870 17.99 18.91 0.80
N LYS A 871 18.43 18.37 1.94
CA LYS A 871 19.75 17.72 2.09
C LYS A 871 19.87 16.50 1.19
N SER A 872 18.85 15.65 1.15
CA SER A 872 18.81 14.46 0.29
C SER A 872 19.03 14.85 -1.18
N ARG A 873 18.32 15.87 -1.66
CA ARG A 873 18.45 16.37 -3.04
C ARG A 873 19.80 16.99 -3.35
N ARG A 874 20.38 17.75 -2.41
CA ARG A 874 21.71 18.34 -2.60
C ARG A 874 22.79 17.27 -2.75
N ILE A 875 22.77 16.26 -1.88
CA ILE A 875 23.70 15.12 -1.93
C ILE A 875 23.59 14.41 -3.29
N ILE A 876 22.38 14.28 -3.83
CA ILE A 876 22.16 13.66 -5.12
C ILE A 876 22.72 14.53 -6.26
N ARG A 877 22.44 15.84 -6.28
CA ARG A 877 22.98 16.77 -7.29
C ARG A 877 24.52 16.81 -7.28
N ASP A 878 25.12 16.81 -6.09
CA ASP A 878 26.58 16.84 -5.94
C ASP A 878 27.23 15.52 -6.41
N LYS A 879 26.57 14.37 -6.16
CA LYS A 879 27.02 13.07 -6.71
C LYS A 879 26.94 13.02 -8.24
N PHE A 880 25.89 13.59 -8.84
CA PHE A 880 25.75 13.67 -10.30
C PHE A 880 26.81 14.57 -10.97
N LYS A 881 27.14 15.71 -10.37
CA LYS A 881 28.19 16.62 -10.89
C LYS A 881 29.56 15.95 -10.94
N ILE A 882 29.85 15.09 -9.96
CA ILE A 882 31.13 14.38 -9.85
C ILE A 882 31.16 13.16 -10.77
N ASN A 883 30.01 12.49 -10.96
CA ASN A 883 29.93 11.30 -11.81
C ASN A 883 28.57 11.23 -12.53
N PRO A 884 28.46 11.77 -13.76
CA PRO A 884 27.21 11.81 -14.53
C PRO A 884 26.63 10.43 -14.87
N SER A 885 27.36 9.35 -14.54
CA SER A 885 27.04 7.96 -14.84
C SER A 885 26.12 7.30 -13.81
N VAL A 886 25.85 7.96 -12.67
CA VAL A 886 25.06 7.40 -11.57
C VAL A 886 23.83 8.27 -11.38
N ILE A 887 22.68 7.79 -11.85
CA ILE A 887 21.40 8.25 -11.31
C ILE A 887 21.27 7.61 -9.92
N PRO A 888 21.26 8.35 -8.81
CA PRO A 888 21.11 7.72 -7.51
C PRO A 888 19.71 7.13 -7.38
N ASP A 889 19.61 5.85 -6.99
CA ASP A 889 18.38 5.09 -6.75
C ASP A 889 17.46 5.67 -5.65
N ASN A 890 17.82 6.81 -5.07
CA ASN A 890 17.05 7.56 -4.07
C ASN A 890 16.42 8.84 -4.62
N LEU A 891 16.51 9.10 -5.94
CA LEU A 891 15.69 10.14 -6.54
C LEU A 891 14.28 9.56 -6.65
N LEU A 892 13.33 10.09 -5.87
CA LEU A 892 11.91 10.01 -6.21
C LEU A 892 11.71 10.82 -7.49
N LEU A 893 12.21 10.31 -8.62
CA LEU A 893 11.81 10.80 -9.93
C LEU A 893 10.33 10.45 -10.05
N THR A 894 9.52 11.46 -10.32
CA THR A 894 8.17 11.17 -10.81
C THR A 894 8.29 10.39 -12.12
N GLY A 895 7.33 9.53 -12.46
CA GLY A 895 7.39 8.76 -13.71
C GLY A 895 7.62 9.64 -14.95
N TYR A 896 7.18 10.90 -14.90
CA TYR A 896 7.40 11.88 -15.97
C TYR A 896 8.87 12.36 -16.09
N ASP A 897 9.61 12.46 -14.99
CA ASP A 897 11.02 12.85 -15.02
C ASP A 897 11.92 11.66 -15.44
N GLU A 898 11.52 10.43 -15.11
CA GLU A 898 12.14 9.21 -15.67
C GLU A 898 11.94 9.14 -17.18
N ASP A 899 10.70 9.32 -17.65
CA ASP A 899 10.36 9.36 -19.08
C ASP A 899 11.13 10.46 -19.82
N PHE A 900 11.26 11.63 -19.22
CA PHE A 900 12.01 12.74 -19.79
C PHE A 900 13.50 12.42 -19.95
N MET A 901 14.12 11.83 -18.92
CA MET A 901 15.54 11.44 -18.96
C MET A 901 15.77 10.27 -19.92
N ALA A 902 14.87 9.29 -19.96
CA ALA A 902 14.91 8.18 -20.91
C ALA A 902 14.83 8.69 -22.36
N LYS A 903 13.93 9.65 -22.62
CA LYS A 903 13.78 10.27 -23.95
C LYS A 903 15.03 11.05 -24.37
N ILE A 904 15.63 11.85 -23.48
CA ILE A 904 16.90 12.54 -23.74
C ILE A 904 18.00 11.53 -24.07
N ASN A 905 18.16 10.50 -23.24
CA ASN A 905 19.22 9.52 -23.46
C ASN A 905 19.04 8.75 -24.77
N THR A 906 17.80 8.41 -25.15
CA THR A 906 17.49 7.77 -26.43
C THR A 906 17.88 8.65 -27.62
N ILE A 907 17.53 9.93 -27.58
CA ILE A 907 17.87 10.91 -28.63
C ILE A 907 19.39 11.06 -28.74
N LEU A 908 20.08 11.15 -27.61
CA LEU A 908 21.54 11.27 -27.58
C LEU A 908 22.23 10.00 -28.10
N GLU A 909 21.72 8.80 -27.77
CA GLU A 909 22.26 7.53 -28.30
C GLU A 909 22.13 7.41 -29.82
N LEU A 910 21.06 7.93 -30.42
CA LEU A 910 20.87 7.88 -31.86
C LEU A 910 21.74 8.89 -32.61
N ASN A 911 22.11 10.01 -31.97
CA ASN A 911 22.69 11.17 -32.63
C ASN A 911 24.10 11.58 -32.15
N PHE A 912 24.71 10.89 -31.18
CA PHE A 912 25.99 11.35 -30.59
C PHE A 912 27.16 11.39 -31.59
N THR A 913 27.13 10.55 -32.63
CA THR A 913 28.15 10.47 -33.69
C THR A 913 28.05 11.63 -34.69
N ASN A 914 26.92 12.34 -34.74
CA ASN A 914 26.69 13.43 -35.68
C ASN A 914 27.32 14.74 -35.17
N GLU A 915 28.35 15.21 -35.88
CA GLU A 915 29.08 16.46 -35.60
C GLU A 915 28.19 17.71 -35.59
N ASN A 916 27.13 17.73 -36.41
CA ASN A 916 26.22 18.88 -36.50
C ASN A 916 25.13 18.88 -35.43
N PHE A 917 24.99 17.77 -34.67
CA PHE A 917 24.01 17.67 -33.61
C PHE A 917 24.46 18.51 -32.41
N ASN A 918 23.68 19.50 -32.02
CA ASN A 918 23.99 20.39 -30.91
C ASN A 918 22.76 20.60 -30.01
N VAL A 919 22.88 21.44 -28.99
CA VAL A 919 21.77 21.70 -28.05
C VAL A 919 20.52 22.23 -28.76
N THR A 920 20.66 22.95 -29.86
CA THR A 920 19.52 23.42 -30.67
C THR A 920 18.81 22.23 -31.34
N SER A 921 19.56 21.28 -31.92
CA SER A 921 18.99 20.04 -32.47
C SER A 921 18.26 19.23 -31.41
N LEU A 922 18.83 19.12 -30.21
CA LEU A 922 18.22 18.42 -29.06
C LEU A 922 16.94 19.12 -28.58
N VAL A 923 16.91 20.45 -28.61
CA VAL A 923 15.73 21.28 -28.29
C VAL A 923 14.61 21.04 -29.31
N ASP A 924 14.95 20.99 -30.61
CA ASP A 924 14.00 20.77 -31.70
C ASP A 924 13.40 19.35 -31.63
N GLU A 925 14.20 18.33 -31.31
CA GLU A 925 13.76 16.93 -31.22
C GLU A 925 12.95 16.63 -29.96
N LEU A 926 13.17 17.38 -28.88
CA LEU A 926 12.38 17.33 -27.64
C LEU A 926 11.12 18.20 -27.67
N LEU A 927 10.99 19.09 -28.67
CA LEU A 927 9.90 20.08 -28.77
C LEU A 927 9.76 20.98 -27.54
N ILE A 928 10.89 21.37 -26.92
CA ILE A 928 10.91 22.28 -25.76
C ILE A 928 11.83 23.46 -26.02
N SER A 929 11.66 24.58 -25.30
CA SER A 929 12.59 25.70 -25.43
C SER A 929 13.97 25.40 -24.83
N ARG A 930 15.00 26.05 -25.37
CA ARG A 930 16.39 25.95 -24.86
C ARG A 930 16.51 26.30 -23.38
N SER A 931 15.76 27.31 -22.93
CA SER A 931 15.75 27.73 -21.53
C SER A 931 15.13 26.67 -20.61
N GLN A 932 14.06 26.00 -21.05
CA GLN A 932 13.41 24.93 -20.28
C GLN A 932 14.30 23.69 -20.17
N LEU A 933 14.95 23.28 -21.27
CA LEU A 933 15.90 22.17 -21.25
C LEU A 933 17.05 22.44 -20.27
N HIS A 934 17.58 23.67 -20.28
CA HIS A 934 18.65 24.06 -19.38
C HIS A 934 18.23 24.05 -17.91
N ILE A 935 17.05 24.60 -17.58
CA ILE A 935 16.51 24.58 -16.20
C ILE A 935 16.31 23.13 -15.76
N LYS A 936 15.65 22.31 -16.58
CA LYS A 936 15.29 20.94 -16.21
C LYS A 936 16.53 20.06 -15.97
N LEU A 937 17.54 20.12 -16.83
CA LEU A 937 18.80 19.40 -16.62
C LEU A 937 19.61 19.95 -15.44
N LYS A 938 19.55 21.27 -15.19
CA LYS A 938 20.22 21.87 -14.04
C LYS A 938 19.57 21.45 -12.73
N GLU A 939 18.25 21.29 -12.68
CA GLU A 939 17.53 20.87 -11.49
C GLU A 939 17.60 19.36 -11.24
N ILE A 940 17.49 18.53 -12.29
CA ILE A 940 17.56 17.05 -12.17
C ILE A 940 19.02 16.58 -12.01
N ALA A 941 19.91 17.01 -12.90
CA ALA A 941 21.28 16.48 -13.01
C ALA A 941 22.37 17.46 -12.54
N GLY A 942 22.02 18.69 -12.16
CA GLY A 942 22.98 19.67 -11.67
C GLY A 942 23.87 20.31 -12.73
N VAL A 943 23.62 20.05 -14.02
CA VAL A 943 24.47 20.47 -15.15
C VAL A 943 23.68 21.18 -16.26
N SER A 944 24.33 22.01 -17.05
CA SER A 944 23.70 22.65 -18.21
C SER A 944 23.44 21.66 -19.36
N ALA A 945 22.50 21.98 -20.26
CA ALA A 945 22.23 21.16 -21.45
C ALA A 945 23.47 20.92 -22.34
N SER A 946 24.31 21.95 -22.50
CA SER A 946 25.56 21.84 -23.25
C SER A 946 26.58 20.94 -22.54
N GLU A 947 26.67 21.04 -21.21
CA GLU A 947 27.54 20.17 -20.41
C GLU A 947 27.04 18.73 -20.40
N TYR A 948 25.72 18.52 -20.38
CA TYR A 948 25.13 17.19 -20.43
C TYR A 948 25.44 16.50 -21.77
N LEU A 949 25.19 17.16 -22.91
CA LEU A 949 25.55 16.66 -24.24
C LEU A 949 27.05 16.37 -24.36
N ARG A 950 27.88 17.31 -23.89
CA ARG A 950 29.33 17.15 -23.89
C ARG A 950 29.78 15.96 -23.04
N SER A 951 29.23 15.81 -21.84
CA SER A 951 29.55 14.71 -20.92
C SER A 951 29.13 13.37 -21.51
N PHE A 952 27.98 13.32 -22.20
CA PHE A 952 27.51 12.15 -22.92
C PHE A 952 28.49 11.72 -24.03
N ARG A 953 28.91 12.66 -24.89
CA ARG A 953 29.89 12.41 -25.96
C ARG A 953 31.25 11.97 -25.42
N LEU A 954 31.74 12.63 -24.37
CA LEU A 954 32.99 12.27 -23.70
C LEU A 954 32.93 10.87 -23.07
N LYS A 955 31.77 10.43 -22.56
CA LYS A 955 31.57 9.07 -22.04
C LYS A 955 31.61 8.03 -23.16
N LYS A 956 30.98 8.28 -24.30
CA LYS A 956 31.10 7.40 -25.49
C LYS A 956 32.54 7.34 -25.99
N ALA A 957 33.24 8.47 -25.95
CA ALA A 957 34.66 8.51 -26.30
C ALA A 957 35.53 7.69 -25.33
N ALA A 958 35.25 7.75 -24.03
CA ALA A 958 35.92 6.93 -23.03
C ALA A 958 35.69 5.42 -23.28
N ILE A 959 34.46 5.03 -23.66
CA ILE A 959 34.14 3.64 -24.03
C ILE A 959 34.92 3.23 -25.29
N PHE A 960 34.95 4.04 -26.34
CA PHE A 960 35.71 3.72 -27.56
C PHE A 960 37.22 3.69 -27.33
N LEU A 961 37.77 4.59 -26.50
CA LEU A 961 39.17 4.55 -26.07
C LEU A 961 39.52 3.26 -25.30
N SER A 962 38.52 2.62 -24.68
CA SER A 962 38.69 1.39 -23.91
C SER A 962 38.52 0.09 -24.72
N GLN A 963 37.84 0.14 -25.87
CA GLN A 963 37.44 -1.05 -26.64
C GLN A 963 38.10 -1.14 -28.02
N GLU A 964 38.50 -0.01 -28.63
CA GLU A 964 38.97 0.02 -30.02
C GLU A 964 40.42 0.53 -30.14
N LYS A 965 41.21 -0.08 -31.02
CA LYS A 965 42.52 0.45 -31.45
C LYS A 965 42.35 1.58 -32.47
N ALA A 966 41.74 2.68 -32.07
CA ALA A 966 41.58 3.88 -32.90
C ALA A 966 42.40 5.04 -32.33
N THR A 967 42.83 5.97 -33.19
CA THR A 967 43.60 7.14 -32.73
C THR A 967 42.72 8.11 -31.96
N VAL A 968 43.31 8.89 -31.03
CA VAL A 968 42.59 9.91 -30.25
C VAL A 968 41.83 10.91 -31.15
N SER A 969 42.39 11.22 -32.33
CA SER A 969 41.73 12.09 -33.31
C SER A 969 40.50 11.42 -33.92
N GLU A 970 40.60 10.15 -34.30
CA GLU A 970 39.50 9.39 -34.90
C GLU A 970 38.34 9.17 -33.91
N ILE A 971 38.63 8.94 -32.63
CA ILE A 971 37.61 8.81 -31.59
C ILE A 971 36.92 10.14 -31.30
N ALA A 972 37.65 11.26 -31.36
CA ALA A 972 37.06 12.60 -31.22
C ALA A 972 36.00 12.84 -32.31
N PHE A 973 36.33 12.56 -33.58
CA PHE A 973 35.39 12.72 -34.69
C PHE A 973 34.21 11.74 -34.62
N ARG A 974 34.46 10.46 -34.30
CA ARG A 974 33.39 9.44 -34.13
C ARG A 974 32.40 9.76 -33.01
N THR A 975 32.79 10.60 -32.06
CA THR A 975 31.93 11.02 -30.94
C THR A 975 31.38 12.42 -31.11
N GLY A 976 31.44 12.97 -32.34
CA GLY A 976 30.83 14.24 -32.71
C GLY A 976 31.60 15.46 -32.21
N PHE A 977 32.92 15.35 -32.01
CA PHE A 977 33.82 16.50 -31.79
C PHE A 977 34.56 16.87 -33.07
N ASN A 978 34.48 18.13 -33.45
CA ASN A 978 35.08 18.64 -34.70
C ASN A 978 36.51 19.18 -34.49
N ASP A 979 36.96 19.26 -33.23
CA ASP A 979 38.29 19.74 -32.84
C ASP A 979 38.90 18.80 -31.80
N THR A 980 39.97 18.11 -32.20
CA THR A 980 40.69 17.16 -31.34
C THR A 980 41.36 17.84 -30.13
N THR A 981 41.79 19.10 -30.26
CA THR A 981 42.41 19.87 -29.15
C THR A 981 41.36 20.23 -28.10
N TYR A 982 40.18 20.68 -28.56
CA TYR A 982 39.04 20.95 -27.70
C TYR A 982 38.56 19.69 -26.98
N PHE A 983 38.49 18.57 -27.70
CA PHE A 983 38.16 17.25 -27.15
C PHE A 983 39.14 16.85 -26.04
N ILE A 984 40.45 16.89 -26.27
CA ILE A 984 41.48 16.54 -25.27
C ILE A 984 41.34 17.37 -24.00
N ARG A 985 41.12 18.69 -24.14
CA ARG A 985 40.94 19.58 -23.00
C ARG A 985 39.69 19.24 -22.19
N CYS A 986 38.55 19.02 -22.87
CA CYS A 986 37.30 18.68 -22.20
C CYS A 986 37.37 17.29 -21.55
N PHE A 987 38.01 16.32 -22.20
CA PHE A 987 38.23 14.99 -21.68
C PHE A 987 39.09 15.03 -20.40
N LYS A 988 40.20 15.79 -20.42
CA LYS A 988 41.05 15.99 -19.23
C LYS A 988 40.31 16.69 -18.09
N GLN A 989 39.46 17.65 -18.40
CA GLN A 989 38.65 18.32 -17.39
C GLN A 989 37.62 17.37 -16.75
N GLN A 990 37.06 16.45 -17.53
CA GLN A 990 36.02 15.51 -17.07
C GLN A 990 36.59 14.30 -16.31
N PHE A 991 37.69 13.72 -16.80
CA PHE A 991 38.25 12.47 -16.28
C PHE A 991 39.57 12.66 -15.50
N GLY A 992 40.09 13.90 -15.42
CA GLY A 992 41.34 14.21 -14.73
C GLY A 992 42.62 13.86 -15.51
N VAL A 993 42.52 13.08 -16.58
CA VAL A 993 43.64 12.59 -17.42
C VAL A 993 43.38 12.85 -18.91
N THR A 994 44.42 12.95 -19.73
CA THR A 994 44.26 13.13 -21.19
C THR A 994 43.71 11.87 -21.86
N PRO A 995 43.04 11.95 -23.03
CA PRO A 995 42.55 10.77 -23.75
C PRO A 995 43.64 9.73 -24.07
N GLY A 996 44.86 10.18 -24.35
CA GLY A 996 46.01 9.30 -24.60
C GLY A 996 46.49 8.59 -23.33
N GLU A 997 46.54 9.30 -22.20
CA GLU A 997 46.80 8.69 -20.88
C GLU A 997 45.67 7.76 -20.46
N TYR A 998 44.42 8.09 -20.78
CA TYR A 998 43.24 7.27 -20.52
C TYR A 998 43.24 5.98 -21.35
N SER A 999 43.59 6.06 -22.64
CA SER A 999 43.78 4.87 -23.49
C SER A 999 44.99 4.05 -23.05
N GLY A 1000 46.09 4.69 -22.67
CA GLY A 1000 47.30 4.04 -22.13
C GLY A 1000 47.07 3.38 -20.76
N GLN A 1001 46.19 3.95 -19.95
CA GLN A 1001 45.68 3.37 -18.70
C GLN A 1001 44.80 2.15 -18.93
N ILE A 1002 44.34 1.87 -20.16
CA ILE A 1002 43.47 0.74 -20.52
C ILE A 1002 44.16 -0.27 -21.48
N THR A 1003 45.26 0.12 -22.16
CA THR A 1003 46.01 -0.74 -23.11
C THR A 1003 47.30 -1.33 -22.55
N GLU A 1004 47.95 -0.64 -21.64
CA GLU A 1004 48.84 -1.30 -20.69
C GLU A 1004 48.01 -1.85 -19.56
#